data_AF-A0A9R0VL46-F1
#
_entry.id   AF-A0A9R0VL46-F1
#
_cell.length_a   1.000
_cell.length_b   1.000
_cell.length_c   1.000
_cell.angle_alpha   90.00
_cell.angle_beta   90.00
_cell.angle_gamma   90.00
#
_symmetry.space_group_name_H-M   'P 1'
#
loop_
_entity.id
_entity.type
_entity.pdbx_description
1 polymer ?
#
loop_
_entity_poly.entity_id
_entity_poly.type
_entity_poly.pdbx_seq_one_letter_code
_entity_poly.pdbx_strand_id
1 'polypeptide(L)'
;MKHGMFSRSTHETFAQKLYTTFKNNKRFVKPKLSRTDFTVVHYAGDVTYQADHFLDKNKDYVVAEHQDLLNASSCPFVASLFPSLPEESSKSSKFSSIGSRFKLQLQSLMETLSSTEPHYIRCVKPNNLLKPAIFENTNVIQQLRCGGVLEAIRISCAGYPTRKTFYEFVNRFGVLGPELLEGSNDDKIACQKILEKMKLENYQIGKTKVFLRAGQMADLDARRAEVLGKAARIIQRLMRTYIARKQFVLVRRSATHLQSFVRGTLVRNLYECMRREAAAVKIQKNVRRHKARESYLLLQAATVTLQTGLRAMSARKEFRFRKETKAAVHIQARWRCHRDYSHYKNMQRAVLTYQCAWRQRLARRELRNLKMAARETGALKEAKDKLEKRVEELTWRLGLEKRLRTDLEEAKAQEIAKLQETLHDLQLQVEEAKTMATKEREAARKAIEEAPPVIKETPVLVEDTEKVNSLTAEVDQLKALLQTERQATETAKKEHAEAERRNEELMKKFEGAEKKIEQLQDTAQRLEEKATNMESENKVLRQQAVAISPTAKALAAYPKSPFQLRTPEIVNAPNGEVKSSPDVTPISLNLKELEAEEKPQKSLNEKQQENQDLLIKCVSQDLGFSSGRAIAACVIYRCLLHWRSFEVERTGVFDRIIQTIGSAIEVQDNDDKLAYWLSNSSTLLLLLQRTLKTTGAAGLTPQRRRSTAASFGRVFSGIRASPQSAARPFLGSRLIGGLGDLRQVEAKYPALLFKQQLTAFLEKIYGMIRDNLKKEISPLLGLCIQAPRTSRASLIKGSRSQANALAQQTLIAHWQSIVKILTNYLNVLKANYVPSFLISKVFTQIFSFINVQLFNSLLLRRECCSFSNGEYVKAGLAELEQWCIYATEEYAGSSWEELKHIRQAVGFLVIHQKPKKTLKEITNDLCPVLSIQQLYRISTMYWDDKYGTHTVSSEVISSMRIMMTEDSNNAVSSSFLLDDDSSIPFSVDDISKSMTEIEVTDVDMPPLIRENSGFTFLHQRKD
;
A
#
# COMPACT_ATOMS: atom_id res chain seq x y z
N MET A 1 72.01 -35.65 -56.45
CA MET A 1 72.67 -34.35 -56.25
C MET A 1 74.12 -34.29 -56.78
N LYS A 2 74.49 -35.05 -57.83
CA LYS A 2 75.82 -34.92 -58.46
C LYS A 2 75.93 -33.72 -59.44
N HIS A 3 74.87 -32.93 -59.60
CA HIS A 3 74.83 -31.82 -60.57
C HIS A 3 75.67 -30.60 -60.18
N GLY A 4 76.00 -30.45 -58.89
CA GLY A 4 76.93 -29.40 -58.43
C GLY A 4 78.38 -29.62 -58.88
N MET A 5 78.71 -30.80 -59.43
CA MET A 5 80.04 -31.17 -59.90
C MET A 5 80.30 -30.83 -61.38
N PHE A 6 79.27 -30.58 -62.18
CA PHE A 6 79.45 -30.27 -63.60
C PHE A 6 79.64 -28.76 -63.79
N SER A 7 80.78 -28.36 -64.35
CA SER A 7 81.18 -26.96 -64.58
C SER A 7 80.19 -26.13 -65.43
N ARG A 8 79.23 -26.76 -66.12
CA ARG A 8 78.21 -26.12 -66.97
C ARG A 8 76.76 -26.24 -66.45
N SER A 9 76.53 -26.70 -65.21
CA SER A 9 75.16 -26.84 -64.69
C SER A 9 74.59 -25.53 -64.17
N THR A 10 73.45 -25.11 -64.72
CA THR A 10 72.69 -23.94 -64.27
C THR A 10 71.45 -24.35 -63.47
N HIS A 11 70.87 -23.42 -62.71
CA HIS A 11 69.61 -23.63 -61.98
C HIS A 11 68.46 -24.02 -62.93
N GLU A 12 68.42 -23.51 -64.16
CA GLU A 12 67.44 -23.92 -65.18
C GLU A 12 67.58 -25.40 -65.57
N THR A 13 68.82 -25.85 -65.85
CA THR A 13 69.06 -27.25 -66.20
C THR A 13 68.74 -28.19 -65.04
N PHE A 14 68.92 -27.73 -63.80
CA PHE A 14 68.53 -28.46 -62.60
C PHE A 14 67.00 -28.58 -62.48
N ALA A 15 66.26 -27.47 -62.64
CA ALA A 15 64.80 -27.47 -62.61
C ALA A 15 64.19 -28.34 -63.71
N GLN A 16 64.69 -28.24 -64.95
CA GLN A 16 64.27 -29.10 -66.06
C GLN A 16 64.45 -30.58 -65.74
N LYS A 17 65.58 -30.96 -65.15
CA LYS A 17 65.84 -32.34 -64.75
C LYS A 17 64.93 -32.81 -63.62
N LEU A 18 64.55 -31.95 -62.68
CA LEU A 18 63.53 -32.28 -61.69
C LEU A 18 62.18 -32.54 -62.37
N TYR A 19 61.78 -31.71 -63.33
CA TYR A 19 60.53 -31.90 -64.07
C TYR A 19 60.51 -33.21 -64.85
N THR A 20 61.61 -33.58 -65.52
CA THR A 20 61.68 -34.84 -66.27
C THR A 20 61.69 -36.05 -65.34
N THR A 21 62.42 -35.98 -64.23
CA THR A 21 62.60 -37.10 -63.31
C THR A 21 61.35 -37.37 -62.47
N PHE A 22 60.65 -36.32 -62.02
CA PHE A 22 59.54 -36.43 -61.08
C PHE A 22 58.17 -36.14 -61.71
N LYS A 23 58.05 -36.10 -63.05
CA LYS A 23 56.81 -35.81 -63.78
C LYS A 23 55.58 -36.61 -63.29
N ASN A 24 55.79 -37.88 -62.95
CA ASN A 24 54.71 -38.80 -62.57
C ASN A 24 54.48 -38.87 -61.05
N ASN A 25 55.23 -38.12 -60.24
CA ASN A 25 55.11 -38.18 -58.79
C ASN A 25 54.02 -37.21 -58.30
N LYS A 26 52.98 -37.74 -57.63
CA LYS A 26 51.86 -36.96 -57.09
C LYS A 26 52.27 -35.86 -56.10
N ARG A 27 53.47 -35.97 -55.48
CA ARG A 27 53.99 -34.99 -54.52
C ARG A 27 54.84 -33.89 -55.14
N PHE A 28 54.99 -33.88 -56.46
CA PHE A 28 55.79 -32.91 -57.19
C PHE A 28 54.94 -32.25 -58.28
N VAL A 29 54.90 -30.92 -58.28
CA VAL A 29 54.07 -30.13 -59.21
C VAL A 29 54.97 -29.12 -59.91
N LYS A 30 54.84 -29.04 -61.25
CA LYS A 30 55.48 -27.98 -62.05
C LYS A 30 54.55 -26.75 -62.08
N PRO A 31 54.98 -25.58 -61.58
CA PRO A 31 54.24 -24.32 -61.71
C PRO A 31 53.96 -23.98 -63.18
N LYS A 32 52.77 -23.44 -63.47
CA LYS A 32 52.35 -23.15 -64.86
C LYS A 32 53.11 -21.98 -65.51
N LEU A 33 53.49 -20.98 -64.71
CA LEU A 33 54.03 -19.70 -65.19
C LEU A 33 55.57 -19.61 -65.09
N SER A 34 56.18 -20.40 -64.20
CA SER A 34 57.62 -20.35 -63.95
C SER A 34 58.35 -21.49 -64.66
N ARG A 35 59.51 -21.17 -65.25
CA ARG A 35 60.38 -22.14 -65.94
C ARG A 35 61.44 -22.76 -65.02
N THR A 36 61.68 -22.16 -63.86
CA THR A 36 62.76 -22.51 -62.93
C THR A 36 62.24 -22.98 -61.57
N ASP A 37 61.02 -22.62 -61.18
CA ASP A 37 60.47 -22.99 -59.86
C ASP A 37 59.86 -24.39 -59.84
N PHE A 38 59.86 -25.04 -58.68
CA PHE A 38 59.20 -26.33 -58.51
C PHE A 38 58.41 -26.36 -57.20
N THR A 39 57.26 -27.03 -57.22
CA THR A 39 56.40 -27.14 -56.03
C THR A 39 56.45 -28.56 -55.48
N VAL A 40 56.65 -28.66 -54.17
CA VAL A 40 56.57 -29.93 -53.43
C VAL A 40 55.34 -29.89 -52.53
N VAL A 41 54.52 -30.93 -52.61
CA VAL A 41 53.34 -31.12 -51.76
C VAL A 41 53.80 -31.71 -50.43
N HIS A 42 53.98 -30.84 -49.42
CA HIS A 42 54.37 -31.25 -48.07
C HIS A 42 53.15 -31.65 -47.23
N TYR A 43 53.39 -32.23 -46.06
CA TYR A 43 52.34 -32.62 -45.11
C TYR A 43 51.41 -31.44 -44.73
N ALA A 44 51.95 -30.23 -44.58
CA ALA A 44 51.19 -29.05 -44.20
C ALA A 44 50.57 -28.28 -45.38
N GLY A 45 51.00 -28.57 -46.62
CA GLY A 45 50.56 -27.87 -47.82
C GLY A 45 51.64 -27.76 -48.91
N ASP A 46 51.31 -27.06 -49.98
CA ASP A 46 52.15 -26.92 -51.16
C ASP A 46 53.18 -25.79 -50.96
N VAL A 47 54.46 -26.11 -51.17
CA VAL A 47 55.56 -25.14 -51.07
C VAL A 47 56.26 -25.04 -52.41
N THR A 48 56.30 -23.82 -52.95
CA THR A 48 57.00 -23.53 -54.21
C THR A 48 58.41 -23.04 -53.89
N TYR A 49 59.40 -23.75 -54.42
CA TYR A 49 60.82 -23.46 -54.26
C TYR A 49 61.36 -22.82 -55.54
N GLN A 50 62.16 -21.78 -55.37
CA GLN A 50 62.91 -21.16 -56.44
C GLN A 50 64.24 -21.90 -56.62
N ALA A 51 64.56 -22.30 -57.86
CA ALA A 51 65.80 -23.02 -58.15
C ALA A 51 67.04 -22.10 -58.15
N ASP A 52 66.84 -20.79 -58.14
CA ASP A 52 67.91 -19.79 -58.16
C ASP A 52 68.84 -19.97 -56.97
N HIS A 53 70.15 -19.94 -57.23
CA HIS A 53 71.22 -20.19 -56.25
C HIS A 53 71.19 -21.55 -55.53
N PHE A 54 70.27 -22.46 -55.87
CA PHE A 54 70.14 -23.75 -55.18
C PHE A 54 71.40 -24.62 -55.34
N LEU A 55 72.02 -24.60 -56.53
CA LEU A 55 73.25 -25.33 -56.80
C LEU A 55 74.45 -24.74 -56.06
N ASP A 56 74.58 -23.41 -56.02
CA ASP A 56 75.70 -22.73 -55.38
C ASP A 56 75.63 -22.84 -53.85
N LYS A 57 74.45 -22.66 -53.25
CA LYS A 57 74.22 -22.88 -51.82
C LYS A 57 74.45 -24.32 -51.37
N ASN A 58 74.45 -25.29 -52.29
CA ASN A 58 74.66 -26.69 -51.96
C ASN A 58 76.12 -27.15 -52.10
N LYS A 59 76.99 -26.35 -52.75
CA LYS A 59 78.42 -26.64 -52.87
C LYS A 59 79.09 -26.39 -51.52
N ASP A 60 79.67 -27.44 -50.95
CA ASP A 60 80.34 -27.40 -49.65
C ASP A 60 81.67 -28.15 -49.74
N TYR A 61 82.51 -27.70 -50.67
CA TYR A 61 83.85 -28.24 -50.82
C TYR A 61 84.82 -27.34 -50.06
N VAL A 62 85.54 -27.95 -49.12
CA VAL A 62 86.71 -27.34 -48.50
C VAL A 62 87.92 -27.82 -49.27
N VAL A 63 88.78 -26.88 -49.68
CA VAL A 63 90.04 -27.15 -50.36
C VAL A 63 90.97 -27.82 -49.33
N ALA A 64 91.45 -29.03 -49.61
CA ALA A 64 92.22 -29.82 -48.66
C ALA A 64 93.51 -29.10 -48.24
N GLU A 65 94.14 -28.41 -49.19
CA GLU A 65 95.34 -27.60 -48.99
C GLU A 65 95.11 -26.47 -47.98
N HIS A 66 93.91 -25.88 -47.94
CA HIS A 66 93.56 -24.88 -46.94
C HIS A 66 93.38 -25.49 -45.55
N GLN A 67 92.81 -26.70 -45.48
CA GLN A 67 92.65 -27.43 -44.22
C GLN A 67 94.01 -27.82 -43.64
N ASP A 68 94.93 -28.29 -44.49
CA ASP A 68 96.30 -28.66 -44.09
C ASP A 68 97.10 -27.44 -43.61
N LEU A 69 96.97 -26.30 -44.30
CA LEU A 69 97.58 -25.04 -43.89
C LEU A 69 97.08 -24.57 -42.51
N LEU A 70 95.77 -24.66 -42.26
CA LEU A 70 95.18 -24.26 -40.99
C LEU A 70 95.54 -25.23 -39.85
N ASN A 71 95.68 -26.52 -40.16
CA ASN A 71 96.18 -27.51 -39.21
C ASN A 71 97.66 -27.27 -38.84
N ALA A 72 98.47 -26.82 -39.80
CA ALA A 72 99.88 -26.44 -39.57
C ALA A 72 100.08 -25.11 -38.81
N SER A 73 98.99 -24.48 -38.35
CA SER A 73 99.05 -23.25 -37.58
C SER A 73 99.79 -23.43 -36.24
N SER A 74 100.58 -22.44 -35.86
CA SER A 74 101.25 -22.39 -34.55
C SER A 74 100.29 -22.13 -33.39
N CYS A 75 99.02 -21.78 -33.67
CA CYS A 75 97.98 -21.61 -32.66
C CYS A 75 97.24 -22.93 -32.40
N PRO A 76 97.33 -23.52 -31.18
CA PRO A 76 96.69 -24.80 -30.87
C PRO A 76 95.16 -24.80 -31.06
N PHE A 77 94.52 -23.66 -30.79
CA PHE A 77 93.08 -23.49 -31.02
C PHE A 77 92.72 -23.67 -32.50
N VAL A 78 93.46 -23.02 -33.40
CA VAL A 78 93.20 -23.10 -34.85
C VAL A 78 93.47 -24.51 -35.38
N ALA A 79 94.57 -25.14 -34.97
CA ALA A 79 94.89 -26.51 -35.35
C ALA A 79 93.80 -27.50 -34.89
N SER A 80 93.27 -27.33 -33.67
CA SER A 80 92.23 -28.22 -33.12
C SER A 80 90.87 -28.14 -33.85
N LEU A 81 90.56 -27.03 -34.53
CA LEU A 81 89.33 -26.88 -35.30
C LEU A 81 89.34 -27.66 -36.62
N PHE A 82 90.53 -27.97 -37.14
CA PHE A 82 90.74 -28.60 -38.45
C PHE A 82 91.67 -29.82 -38.34
N PRO A 83 91.25 -30.90 -37.66
CA PRO A 83 92.08 -32.09 -37.47
C PRO A 83 92.43 -32.76 -38.82
N SER A 84 93.61 -33.37 -38.90
CA SER A 84 94.06 -34.15 -40.06
C SER A 84 93.13 -35.34 -40.29
N LEU A 85 92.64 -35.48 -41.52
CA LEU A 85 91.83 -36.62 -41.92
C LEU A 85 92.69 -37.91 -41.90
N PRO A 86 92.13 -39.07 -41.51
CA PRO A 86 92.86 -40.35 -41.55
C PRO A 86 93.31 -40.69 -42.99
N GLU A 87 94.56 -41.18 -43.13
CA GLU A 87 95.33 -41.35 -44.38
C GLU A 87 94.69 -42.25 -45.46
N GLU A 88 93.63 -43.00 -45.14
CA GLU A 88 92.95 -43.90 -46.09
C GLU A 88 92.02 -43.20 -47.11
N SER A 89 91.92 -41.86 -47.08
CA SER A 89 91.02 -41.09 -47.96
C SER A 89 91.73 -40.34 -49.10
N SER A 90 93.01 -40.62 -49.34
CA SER A 90 93.90 -39.86 -50.23
C SER A 90 93.72 -40.07 -51.75
N LYS A 91 92.68 -40.79 -52.23
CA LYS A 91 92.49 -41.05 -53.69
C LYS A 91 91.13 -40.73 -54.30
N SER A 92 90.24 -40.05 -53.59
CA SER A 92 89.07 -39.44 -54.26
C SER A 92 88.57 -38.24 -53.48
N SER A 93 88.65 -37.04 -54.07
CA SER A 93 87.88 -35.87 -53.64
C SER A 93 86.38 -36.21 -53.79
N LYS A 94 85.80 -36.85 -52.76
CA LYS A 94 84.37 -37.12 -52.69
C LYS A 94 83.70 -35.78 -52.41
N PHE A 95 83.08 -35.22 -53.43
CA PHE A 95 82.26 -34.01 -53.33
C PHE A 95 81.31 -34.12 -52.13
N SER A 96 81.58 -33.34 -51.10
CA SER A 96 80.67 -33.13 -49.98
C SER A 96 79.71 -32.01 -50.36
N SER A 97 78.42 -32.23 -50.09
CA SER A 97 77.39 -31.21 -50.27
C SER A 97 76.65 -30.96 -48.97
N ILE A 98 76.19 -29.73 -48.77
CA ILE A 98 75.35 -29.38 -47.61
C ILE A 98 74.13 -30.30 -47.54
N GLY A 99 73.48 -30.60 -48.68
CA GLY A 99 72.32 -31.51 -48.72
C GLY A 99 72.63 -32.94 -48.25
N SER A 100 73.79 -33.50 -48.60
CA SER A 100 74.19 -34.83 -48.12
C SER A 100 74.52 -34.83 -46.64
N ARG A 101 75.19 -33.79 -46.13
CA ARG A 101 75.52 -33.66 -44.71
C ARG A 101 74.27 -33.46 -43.86
N PHE A 102 73.36 -32.59 -44.31
CA PHE A 102 72.06 -32.37 -43.67
C PHE A 102 71.24 -33.66 -43.62
N LYS A 103 71.22 -34.45 -44.70
CA LYS A 103 70.54 -35.75 -44.71
C LYS A 103 71.10 -36.71 -43.66
N LEU A 104 72.43 -36.83 -43.55
CA LEU A 104 73.07 -37.70 -42.56
C LEU A 104 72.79 -37.24 -41.13
N GLN A 105 72.88 -35.93 -40.86
CA GLN A 105 72.53 -35.36 -39.55
C GLN A 105 71.06 -35.60 -39.19
N LEU A 106 70.15 -35.43 -40.16
CA LEU A 106 68.72 -35.68 -39.95
C LEU A 106 68.45 -37.17 -39.67
N GLN A 107 69.14 -38.08 -40.36
CA GLN A 107 69.01 -39.51 -40.11
C GLN A 107 69.47 -39.88 -38.69
N SER A 108 70.64 -39.40 -38.27
CA SER A 108 71.16 -39.61 -36.91
C SER A 108 70.21 -39.05 -35.83
N LEU A 109 69.63 -37.87 -36.07
CA LEU A 109 68.61 -37.30 -35.19
C LEU A 109 67.36 -38.19 -35.11
N MET A 110 66.86 -38.68 -36.25
CA MET A 110 65.68 -39.55 -36.28
C MET A 110 65.93 -40.89 -35.57
N GLU A 111 67.12 -41.47 -35.71
CA GLU A 111 67.53 -42.68 -34.98
C GLU A 111 67.51 -42.43 -33.46
N THR A 112 68.10 -41.32 -33.02
CA THR A 112 68.08 -40.90 -31.61
C THR A 112 66.66 -40.73 -31.10
N LEU A 113 65.79 -40.02 -31.81
CA LEU A 113 64.40 -39.81 -31.41
C LEU A 113 63.59 -41.12 -31.41
N SER A 114 63.84 -42.02 -32.36
CA SER A 114 63.13 -43.31 -32.45
C SER A 114 63.45 -44.28 -31.31
N SER A 115 64.60 -44.11 -30.65
CA SER A 115 64.94 -44.85 -29.43
C SER A 115 64.22 -44.34 -28.17
N THR A 116 63.45 -43.25 -28.28
CA THR A 116 62.73 -42.61 -27.16
C THR A 116 61.22 -42.59 -27.38
N GLU A 117 60.45 -42.30 -26.34
CA GLU A 117 59.01 -42.01 -26.45
C GLU A 117 58.80 -40.51 -26.73
N PRO A 118 58.31 -40.11 -27.91
CA PRO A 118 58.21 -38.69 -28.25
C PRO A 118 56.97 -38.03 -27.65
N HIS A 119 57.18 -36.92 -26.93
CA HIS A 119 56.12 -36.02 -26.49
C HIS A 119 56.11 -34.73 -27.32
N TYR A 120 54.93 -34.28 -27.76
CA TYR A 120 54.79 -33.15 -28.68
C TYR A 120 54.22 -31.91 -27.99
N ILE A 121 54.97 -30.80 -28.00
CA ILE A 121 54.49 -29.47 -27.62
C ILE A 121 54.54 -28.58 -28.88
N ARG A 122 53.41 -27.92 -29.20
CA ARG A 122 53.30 -27.01 -30.35
C ARG A 122 53.13 -25.58 -29.85
N CYS A 123 54.15 -24.76 -30.04
CA CYS A 123 54.10 -23.34 -29.67
C CYS A 123 53.44 -22.52 -30.78
N VAL A 124 52.56 -21.58 -30.40
CA VAL A 124 51.84 -20.69 -31.33
C VAL A 124 52.02 -19.25 -30.87
N LYS A 125 52.47 -18.37 -31.77
CA LYS A 125 52.59 -16.93 -31.53
C LYS A 125 51.23 -16.26 -31.75
N PRO A 126 50.57 -15.69 -30.71
CA PRO A 126 49.21 -15.18 -30.83
C PRO A 126 49.12 -13.87 -31.62
N ASN A 127 50.17 -13.05 -31.61
CA ASN A 127 50.24 -11.79 -32.36
C ASN A 127 51.69 -11.41 -32.67
N ASN A 128 51.92 -10.66 -33.75
CA ASN A 128 53.27 -10.27 -34.14
C ASN A 128 53.87 -9.15 -33.29
N LEU A 129 53.02 -8.35 -32.65
CA LEU A 129 53.40 -7.22 -31.80
C LEU A 129 53.87 -7.61 -30.39
N LEU A 130 53.81 -8.90 -30.04
CA LEU A 130 54.15 -9.45 -28.71
C LEU A 130 53.38 -8.80 -27.55
N LYS A 131 52.16 -8.31 -27.81
CA LYS A 131 51.30 -7.66 -26.80
C LYS A 131 50.37 -8.65 -26.10
N PRO A 132 50.08 -8.46 -24.80
CA PRO A 132 49.10 -9.29 -24.10
C PRO A 132 47.69 -9.10 -24.65
N ALA A 133 46.87 -10.14 -24.58
CA ALA A 133 45.45 -10.15 -24.97
C ALA A 133 45.12 -9.81 -26.44
N ILE A 134 46.12 -9.71 -27.32
CA ILE A 134 45.92 -9.54 -28.77
C ILE A 134 46.04 -10.91 -29.46
N PHE A 135 45.04 -11.26 -30.28
CA PHE A 135 45.01 -12.51 -31.04
C PHE A 135 44.75 -12.25 -32.52
N GLU A 136 45.74 -12.53 -33.36
CA GLU A 136 45.68 -12.34 -34.81
C GLU A 136 45.26 -13.65 -35.49
N ASN A 137 43.95 -13.79 -35.72
CA ASN A 137 43.34 -15.01 -36.27
C ASN A 137 44.04 -15.54 -37.53
N THR A 138 44.37 -14.67 -38.49
CA THR A 138 45.01 -15.06 -39.75
C THR A 138 46.38 -15.68 -39.53
N ASN A 139 47.22 -15.03 -38.72
CA ASN A 139 48.56 -15.50 -38.39
C ASN A 139 48.54 -16.78 -37.56
N VAL A 140 47.60 -16.90 -36.61
CA VAL A 140 47.46 -18.12 -35.80
C VAL A 140 46.96 -19.29 -36.65
N ILE A 141 45.96 -19.09 -37.51
CA ILE A 141 45.48 -20.15 -38.42
C ILE A 141 46.60 -20.62 -39.36
N GLN A 142 47.39 -19.71 -39.90
CA GLN A 142 48.53 -20.06 -40.74
C GLN A 142 49.56 -20.90 -39.95
N GLN A 143 49.89 -20.51 -38.72
CA GLN A 143 50.78 -21.28 -37.85
C GLN A 143 50.21 -22.67 -37.52
N LEU A 144 48.91 -22.80 -37.25
CA LEU A 144 48.27 -24.09 -36.99
C LEU A 144 48.26 -25.01 -38.21
N ARG A 145 48.14 -24.44 -39.44
CA ARG A 145 48.31 -25.18 -40.69
C ARG A 145 49.75 -25.65 -40.86
N CYS A 146 50.72 -24.74 -40.76
CA CYS A 146 52.15 -25.06 -40.88
C CYS A 146 52.63 -26.04 -39.79
N GLY A 147 52.06 -25.97 -38.59
CA GLY A 147 52.35 -26.86 -37.47
C GLY A 147 51.65 -28.22 -37.55
N GLY A 148 50.83 -28.47 -38.58
CA GLY A 148 50.14 -29.75 -38.80
C GLY A 148 48.98 -30.03 -37.85
N VAL A 149 48.58 -29.07 -37.02
CA VAL A 149 47.56 -29.28 -35.97
C VAL A 149 46.19 -29.49 -36.60
N LEU A 150 45.83 -28.71 -37.61
CA LEU A 150 44.53 -28.86 -38.28
C LEU A 150 44.40 -30.20 -39.01
N GLU A 151 45.50 -30.70 -39.58
CA GLU A 151 45.52 -31.98 -40.27
C GLU A 151 45.38 -33.15 -39.27
N ALA A 152 46.03 -33.06 -38.11
CA ALA A 152 45.84 -34.00 -37.01
C ALA A 152 44.38 -33.99 -36.50
N ILE A 153 43.76 -32.81 -36.36
CA ILE A 153 42.34 -32.68 -36.00
C ILE A 153 41.45 -33.32 -37.07
N ARG A 154 41.72 -33.07 -38.36
CA ARG A 154 40.97 -33.64 -39.48
C ARG A 154 40.96 -35.16 -39.44
N ILE A 155 42.12 -35.78 -39.21
CA ILE A 155 42.26 -37.24 -39.06
C ILE A 155 41.49 -37.73 -37.82
N SER A 156 41.56 -37.01 -36.70
CA SER A 156 40.81 -37.34 -35.48
C SER A 156 39.29 -37.28 -35.68
N CYS A 157 38.80 -36.27 -36.41
CA CYS A 157 37.39 -36.12 -36.76
C CYS A 157 36.90 -37.20 -37.73
N ALA A 158 37.78 -37.75 -38.57
CA ALA A 158 37.50 -38.92 -39.39
C ALA A 158 37.42 -40.23 -38.59
N GLY A 159 37.68 -40.18 -37.27
CA GLY A 159 37.46 -41.25 -36.29
C GLY A 159 36.22 -40.99 -35.41
N TYR A 160 36.32 -41.32 -34.13
CA TYR A 160 35.30 -41.01 -33.11
C TYR A 160 35.85 -39.93 -32.15
N PRO A 161 35.74 -38.64 -32.51
CA PRO A 161 36.32 -37.56 -31.72
C PRO A 161 35.61 -37.38 -30.38
N THR A 162 34.30 -37.67 -30.33
CA THR A 162 33.48 -37.48 -29.14
C THR A 162 33.36 -38.79 -28.37
N ARG A 163 33.86 -38.78 -27.13
CA ARG A 163 33.92 -39.95 -26.25
C ARG A 163 33.31 -39.58 -24.90
N LYS A 164 32.25 -40.27 -24.49
CA LYS A 164 31.53 -39.99 -23.25
C LYS A 164 31.34 -41.24 -22.43
N THR A 165 31.49 -41.16 -21.12
CA THR A 165 31.13 -42.27 -20.22
C THR A 165 29.63 -42.51 -20.27
N PHE A 166 29.18 -43.72 -19.94
CA PHE A 166 27.74 -44.03 -19.97
C PHE A 166 26.95 -43.10 -19.05
N TYR A 167 27.45 -42.89 -17.82
CA TYR A 167 26.87 -41.95 -16.87
C TYR A 167 26.74 -40.52 -17.43
N GLU A 168 27.81 -39.95 -18.00
CA GLU A 168 27.74 -38.59 -18.58
C GLU A 168 26.72 -38.49 -19.72
N PHE A 169 26.61 -39.55 -20.53
CA PHE A 169 25.68 -39.61 -21.64
C PHE A 169 24.23 -39.69 -21.15
N VAL A 170 23.92 -40.61 -20.22
CA VAL A 170 22.58 -40.77 -19.65
C VAL A 170 22.16 -39.53 -18.87
N ASN A 171 23.05 -38.93 -18.09
CA ASN A 171 22.73 -37.73 -17.33
C ASN A 171 22.34 -36.56 -18.26
N ARG A 172 23.04 -36.38 -19.39
CA ARG A 172 22.74 -35.30 -20.33
C ARG A 172 21.52 -35.59 -21.21
N PHE A 173 21.40 -36.82 -21.73
CA PHE A 173 20.44 -37.20 -22.76
C PHE A 173 19.30 -38.08 -22.27
N GLY A 174 19.23 -38.41 -20.99
CA GLY A 174 18.15 -39.21 -20.40
C GLY A 174 16.76 -38.60 -20.60
N VAL A 175 16.67 -37.28 -20.72
CA VAL A 175 15.43 -36.57 -21.08
C VAL A 175 14.85 -36.97 -22.45
N LEU A 176 15.66 -37.52 -23.35
CA LEU A 176 15.22 -38.06 -24.64
C LEU A 176 14.48 -39.40 -24.50
N GLY A 177 14.65 -40.09 -23.36
CA GLY A 177 14.02 -41.36 -23.06
C GLY A 177 13.69 -41.49 -21.56
N PRO A 178 12.77 -40.68 -21.01
CA PRO A 178 12.45 -40.69 -19.59
C PRO A 178 11.92 -42.05 -19.11
N GLU A 179 11.16 -42.75 -19.95
CA GLU A 179 10.67 -44.13 -19.72
C GLU A 179 11.80 -45.13 -19.42
N LEU A 180 13.01 -44.87 -19.91
CA LEU A 180 14.16 -45.75 -19.76
C LEU A 180 14.90 -45.55 -18.43
N LEU A 181 14.64 -44.42 -17.76
CA LEU A 181 15.20 -44.06 -16.46
C LEU A 181 14.35 -44.57 -15.28
N GLU A 182 13.11 -45.01 -15.52
CA GLU A 182 12.19 -45.49 -14.49
C GLU A 182 12.46 -46.94 -14.01
N GLY A 183 13.67 -47.46 -14.24
CA GLY A 183 14.10 -48.77 -13.74
C GLY A 183 15.60 -48.84 -13.49
N SER A 184 16.04 -49.76 -12.62
CA SER A 184 17.46 -50.07 -12.36
C SER A 184 18.10 -50.78 -13.56
N ASN A 185 18.17 -50.07 -14.69
CA ASN A 185 18.83 -50.53 -15.90
C ASN A 185 20.30 -50.12 -15.84
N ASP A 186 21.20 -51.02 -16.26
CA ASP A 186 22.61 -50.71 -16.46
C ASP A 186 22.74 -49.49 -17.42
N ASP A 187 23.57 -48.51 -17.04
CA ASP A 187 23.80 -47.27 -17.79
C ASP A 187 24.19 -47.54 -19.25
N LYS A 188 24.86 -48.67 -19.52
CA LYS A 188 25.19 -49.10 -20.88
C LYS A 188 23.95 -49.40 -21.70
N ILE A 189 23.00 -50.13 -21.13
CA ILE A 189 21.73 -50.50 -21.77
C ILE A 189 20.88 -49.23 -21.97
N ALA A 190 20.86 -48.34 -20.99
CA ALA A 190 20.18 -47.05 -21.11
C ALA A 190 20.74 -46.21 -22.27
N CYS A 191 22.07 -46.11 -22.40
CA CYS A 191 22.73 -45.44 -23.53
C CYS A 191 22.30 -46.05 -24.87
N GLN A 192 22.34 -47.38 -24.97
CA GLN A 192 21.98 -48.08 -26.20
C GLN A 192 20.53 -47.80 -26.61
N LYS A 193 19.58 -47.95 -25.68
CA LYS A 193 18.16 -47.71 -25.94
C LYS A 193 17.87 -46.25 -26.30
N ILE A 194 18.56 -45.28 -25.70
CA ILE A 194 18.44 -43.85 -26.07
C ILE A 194 18.92 -43.64 -27.51
N LEU A 195 20.06 -44.20 -27.89
CA LEU A 195 20.62 -44.06 -29.24
C LEU A 195 19.74 -44.74 -30.30
N GLU A 196 19.19 -45.92 -29.99
CA GLU A 196 18.25 -46.64 -30.85
C GLU A 196 16.93 -45.87 -31.01
N LYS A 197 16.37 -45.33 -29.91
CA LYS A 197 15.15 -44.49 -29.95
C LYS A 197 15.36 -43.23 -30.80
N MET A 198 16.56 -42.67 -30.79
CA MET A 198 16.93 -41.51 -31.61
C MET A 198 17.32 -41.86 -33.05
N LYS A 199 17.43 -43.16 -33.40
CA LYS A 199 17.83 -43.68 -34.73
C LYS A 199 19.14 -43.10 -35.25
N LEU A 200 20.17 -43.04 -34.39
CA LEU A 200 21.51 -42.61 -34.80
C LEU A 200 22.26 -43.77 -35.46
N GLU A 201 22.91 -43.54 -36.60
CA GLU A 201 23.59 -44.61 -37.36
C GLU A 201 25.12 -44.62 -37.12
N ASN A 202 25.68 -43.53 -36.58
CA ASN A 202 27.12 -43.27 -36.55
C ASN A 202 27.70 -43.26 -35.12
N TYR A 203 27.35 -44.28 -34.32
CA TYR A 203 27.85 -44.46 -32.96
C TYR A 203 28.46 -45.85 -32.74
N GLN A 204 29.29 -45.97 -31.69
CA GLN A 204 29.80 -47.24 -31.19
C GLN A 204 29.75 -47.26 -29.66
N ILE A 205 29.42 -48.42 -29.08
CA ILE A 205 29.35 -48.62 -27.63
C ILE A 205 30.57 -49.42 -27.20
N GLY A 206 31.44 -48.81 -26.41
CA GLY A 206 32.60 -49.47 -25.82
C GLY A 206 32.28 -50.25 -24.54
N LYS A 207 33.33 -50.54 -23.76
CA LYS A 207 33.18 -51.18 -22.44
C LYS A 207 32.67 -50.21 -21.37
N THR A 208 33.10 -48.95 -21.41
CA THR A 208 32.79 -47.92 -20.39
C THR A 208 32.31 -46.59 -20.98
N LYS A 209 32.35 -46.45 -22.32
CA LYS A 209 32.13 -45.19 -23.03
C LYS A 209 31.33 -45.39 -24.31
N VAL A 210 30.54 -44.39 -24.68
CA VAL A 210 29.94 -44.21 -26.00
C VAL A 210 30.88 -43.37 -26.87
N PHE A 211 31.05 -43.80 -28.11
CA PHE A 211 31.86 -43.15 -29.14
C PHE A 211 30.95 -42.63 -30.24
N LEU A 212 31.04 -41.34 -30.53
CA LEU A 212 30.19 -40.65 -31.51
C LEU A 212 31.05 -40.03 -32.61
N ARG A 213 30.60 -40.16 -33.87
CA ARG A 213 31.18 -39.41 -35.00
C ARG A 213 30.94 -37.91 -34.83
N ALA A 214 31.69 -37.11 -35.59
CA ALA A 214 31.47 -35.67 -35.66
C ALA A 214 30.01 -35.36 -36.07
N GLY A 215 29.41 -34.33 -35.47
CA GLY A 215 28.02 -33.90 -35.72
C GLY A 215 26.96 -34.60 -34.86
N GLN A 216 27.12 -35.88 -34.53
CA GLN A 216 26.09 -36.66 -33.83
C GLN A 216 25.73 -36.12 -32.43
N MET A 217 26.70 -35.52 -31.73
CA MET A 217 26.46 -34.83 -30.45
C MET A 217 25.55 -33.60 -30.62
N ALA A 218 25.75 -32.84 -31.69
CA ALA A 218 24.93 -31.67 -31.99
C ALA A 218 23.50 -32.08 -32.37
N ASP A 219 23.35 -33.19 -33.12
CA ASP A 219 22.03 -33.75 -33.44
C ASP A 219 21.27 -34.16 -32.16
N LEU A 220 21.93 -34.86 -31.24
CA LEU A 220 21.35 -35.21 -29.94
C LEU A 220 20.95 -33.98 -29.11
N ASP A 221 21.80 -32.94 -29.07
CA ASP A 221 21.47 -31.68 -28.37
C ASP A 221 20.28 -30.95 -29.02
N ALA A 222 20.19 -30.97 -30.36
CA ALA A 222 19.05 -30.38 -31.07
C ALA A 222 17.74 -31.11 -30.74
N ARG A 223 17.76 -32.45 -30.69
CA ARG A 223 16.58 -33.25 -30.28
C ARG A 223 16.20 -33.00 -28.83
N ARG A 224 17.19 -32.84 -27.95
CA ARG A 224 16.97 -32.50 -26.54
C ARG A 224 16.28 -31.14 -26.40
N ALA A 225 16.73 -30.14 -27.16
CA ALA A 225 16.08 -28.83 -27.19
C ALA A 225 14.64 -28.90 -27.71
N GLU A 226 14.35 -29.75 -28.70
CA GLU A 226 13.00 -29.95 -29.23
C GLU A 226 12.03 -30.51 -28.17
N VAL A 227 12.46 -31.53 -27.41
CA VAL A 227 11.65 -32.14 -26.34
C VAL A 227 11.35 -31.13 -25.24
N LEU A 228 12.37 -30.40 -24.77
CA LEU A 228 12.21 -29.36 -23.77
C LEU A 228 11.29 -28.23 -24.27
N GLY A 229 11.41 -27.84 -25.55
CA GLY A 229 10.53 -26.87 -26.19
C GLY A 229 9.06 -27.32 -26.24
N LYS A 230 8.80 -28.60 -26.53
CA LYS A 230 7.44 -29.16 -26.49
C LYS A 230 6.86 -29.15 -25.07
N ALA A 231 7.64 -29.52 -24.06
CA ALA A 231 7.22 -29.46 -22.66
C ALA A 231 6.87 -28.02 -22.24
N ALA A 232 7.69 -27.03 -22.60
CA ALA A 232 7.41 -25.63 -22.34
C ALA A 232 6.09 -25.16 -22.98
N ARG A 233 5.79 -25.58 -24.21
CA ARG A 233 4.52 -25.25 -24.89
C ARG A 233 3.30 -25.82 -24.14
N ILE A 234 3.41 -27.02 -23.57
CA ILE A 234 2.32 -27.62 -22.76
C ILE A 234 2.07 -26.77 -21.50
N ILE A 235 3.15 -26.41 -20.78
CA ILE A 235 3.06 -25.57 -19.57
C ILE A 235 2.45 -24.21 -19.92
N GLN A 236 2.93 -23.57 -20.99
CA GLN A 236 2.41 -22.29 -21.47
C GLN A 236 0.92 -22.40 -21.83
N ARG A 237 0.50 -23.45 -22.52
CA ARG A 237 -0.92 -23.69 -22.88
C ARG A 237 -1.80 -23.81 -21.63
N LEU A 238 -1.38 -24.59 -20.64
CA LEU A 238 -2.13 -24.76 -19.39
C LEU A 238 -2.24 -23.43 -18.64
N MET A 239 -1.13 -22.68 -18.52
CA MET A 239 -1.12 -21.41 -17.81
C MET A 239 -1.96 -20.34 -18.52
N ARG A 240 -1.87 -20.23 -19.86
CA ARG A 240 -2.71 -19.32 -20.64
C ARG A 240 -4.20 -19.64 -20.48
N THR A 241 -4.55 -20.93 -20.49
CA THR A 241 -5.94 -21.39 -20.26
C THR A 241 -6.41 -21.02 -18.85
N TYR A 242 -5.57 -21.22 -17.83
CA TYR A 242 -5.88 -20.85 -16.45
C TYR A 242 -6.11 -19.34 -16.29
N ILE A 243 -5.21 -18.51 -16.84
CA ILE A 243 -5.34 -17.04 -16.80
C ILE A 243 -6.62 -16.59 -17.50
N ALA A 244 -6.88 -17.08 -18.71
CA ALA A 244 -8.08 -16.75 -19.48
C ALA A 244 -9.36 -17.15 -18.74
N ARG A 245 -9.41 -18.35 -18.14
CA ARG A 245 -10.55 -18.80 -17.33
C ARG A 245 -10.75 -17.91 -16.10
N LYS A 246 -9.68 -17.52 -15.41
CA LYS A 246 -9.75 -16.63 -14.24
C LYS A 246 -10.31 -15.26 -14.62
N GLN A 247 -9.83 -14.68 -15.72
CA GLN A 247 -10.33 -13.40 -16.24
C GLN A 247 -11.80 -13.49 -16.65
N PHE A 248 -12.20 -14.54 -17.38
CA PHE A 248 -13.59 -14.78 -17.75
C PHE A 248 -14.52 -14.88 -16.54
N VAL A 249 -14.13 -15.64 -15.51
CA VAL A 249 -14.94 -15.78 -14.28
C VAL A 249 -15.11 -14.44 -13.57
N LEU A 250 -14.06 -13.60 -13.53
CA LEU A 250 -14.13 -12.26 -12.95
C LEU A 250 -15.10 -11.36 -13.70
N VAL A 251 -14.98 -11.29 -15.04
CA VAL A 251 -15.87 -10.50 -15.90
C VAL A 251 -17.32 -10.96 -15.74
N ARG A 252 -17.56 -12.28 -15.74
CA ARG A 252 -18.90 -12.85 -15.51
C ARG A 252 -19.47 -12.43 -14.16
N ARG A 253 -18.67 -12.45 -13.09
CA ARG A 253 -19.11 -12.02 -11.75
C ARG A 253 -19.49 -10.53 -11.75
N SER A 254 -18.67 -9.67 -12.35
CA SER A 254 -18.98 -8.24 -12.49
C SER A 254 -20.27 -8.00 -13.28
N ALA A 255 -20.48 -8.73 -14.38
CA ALA A 255 -21.71 -8.66 -15.16
C ALA A 255 -22.94 -9.08 -14.33
N THR A 256 -22.84 -10.15 -13.54
CA THR A 256 -23.94 -10.57 -12.64
C THR A 256 -24.25 -9.54 -11.56
N HIS A 257 -23.23 -8.88 -10.99
CA HIS A 257 -23.44 -7.80 -10.03
C HIS A 257 -24.15 -6.60 -10.68
N LEU A 258 -23.72 -6.18 -11.87
CA LEU A 258 -24.37 -5.10 -12.62
C LEU A 258 -25.82 -5.45 -12.95
N GLN A 259 -26.08 -6.67 -13.45
CA GLN A 259 -27.43 -7.15 -13.74
C GLN A 259 -28.32 -7.12 -12.48
N SER A 260 -27.80 -7.53 -11.32
CA SER A 260 -28.55 -7.47 -10.06
C SER A 260 -28.89 -6.03 -9.64
N PHE A 261 -27.96 -5.10 -9.83
CA PHE A 261 -28.17 -3.69 -9.53
C PHE A 261 -29.21 -3.06 -10.46
N VAL A 262 -29.14 -3.36 -11.76
CA VAL A 262 -30.11 -2.87 -12.76
C VAL A 262 -31.50 -3.40 -12.45
N ARG A 263 -31.65 -4.71 -12.18
CA ARG A 263 -32.93 -5.31 -11.76
C ARG A 263 -33.48 -4.66 -10.50
N GLY A 264 -32.63 -4.43 -9.49
CA GLY A 264 -33.03 -3.74 -8.27
C GLY A 264 -33.41 -2.27 -8.48
N THR A 265 -32.85 -1.60 -9.47
CA THR A 265 -33.19 -0.21 -9.82
C THR A 265 -34.51 -0.13 -10.56
N LEU A 266 -34.77 -1.04 -11.50
CA LEU A 266 -36.07 -1.16 -12.18
C LEU A 266 -37.22 -1.35 -11.19
N VAL A 267 -37.07 -2.26 -10.23
CA VAL A 267 -38.11 -2.52 -9.22
C VAL A 267 -38.32 -1.30 -8.31
N ARG A 268 -37.25 -0.60 -7.90
CA ARG A 268 -37.37 0.62 -7.10
C ARG A 268 -38.11 1.73 -7.85
N ASN A 269 -37.80 1.93 -9.13
CA ASN A 269 -38.49 2.92 -9.97
C ASN A 269 -39.98 2.58 -10.12
N LEU A 270 -40.30 1.29 -10.35
CA LEU A 270 -41.70 0.84 -10.43
C LEU A 270 -42.44 1.11 -9.11
N TYR A 271 -41.83 0.74 -7.97
CA TYR A 271 -42.42 0.99 -6.66
C TYR A 271 -42.60 2.48 -6.35
N GLU A 272 -41.68 3.33 -6.80
CA GLU A 272 -41.81 4.78 -6.66
C GLU A 272 -42.99 5.33 -7.46
N CYS A 273 -43.20 4.85 -8.70
CA CYS A 273 -44.40 5.17 -9.48
C CYS A 273 -45.68 4.74 -8.74
N MET A 274 -45.75 3.49 -8.26
CA MET A 274 -46.90 3.00 -7.49
C MET A 274 -47.15 3.84 -6.23
N ARG A 275 -46.10 4.26 -5.52
CA ARG A 275 -46.22 5.15 -4.35
C ARG A 275 -46.77 6.53 -4.72
N ARG A 276 -46.32 7.11 -5.83
CA ARG A 276 -46.82 8.40 -6.32
C ARG A 276 -48.30 8.31 -6.71
N GLU A 277 -48.69 7.25 -7.41
CA GLU A 277 -50.09 6.99 -7.76
C GLU A 277 -50.97 6.82 -6.51
N ALA A 278 -50.55 6.00 -5.54
CA ALA A 278 -51.29 5.82 -4.29
C ALA A 278 -51.42 7.13 -3.49
N ALA A 279 -50.37 7.95 -3.45
CA ALA A 279 -50.40 9.27 -2.82
C ALA A 279 -51.38 10.21 -3.54
N ALA A 280 -51.35 10.25 -4.88
CA ALA A 280 -52.26 11.04 -5.68
C ALA A 280 -53.73 10.64 -5.43
N VAL A 281 -54.03 9.33 -5.43
CA VAL A 281 -55.38 8.82 -5.11
C VAL A 281 -55.81 9.21 -3.70
N LYS A 282 -54.90 9.16 -2.71
CA LYS A 282 -55.20 9.56 -1.33
C LYS A 282 -55.54 11.04 -1.21
N ILE A 283 -54.78 11.90 -1.89
CA ILE A 283 -55.03 13.34 -1.97
C ILE A 283 -56.38 13.61 -2.64
N GLN A 284 -56.59 13.04 -3.83
CA GLN A 284 -57.84 13.18 -4.58
C GLN A 284 -59.06 12.73 -3.77
N LYS A 285 -58.98 11.57 -3.10
CA LYS A 285 -60.04 11.04 -2.21
C LYS A 285 -60.38 12.03 -1.10
N ASN A 286 -59.37 12.56 -0.41
CA ASN A 286 -59.58 13.48 0.71
C ASN A 286 -60.17 14.82 0.26
N VAL A 287 -59.69 15.37 -0.87
CA VAL A 287 -60.22 16.61 -1.45
C VAL A 287 -61.68 16.42 -1.88
N ARG A 288 -62.01 15.32 -2.57
CA ARG A 288 -63.40 15.00 -2.95
C ARG A 288 -64.30 14.89 -1.72
N ARG A 289 -63.85 14.21 -0.66
CA ARG A 289 -64.57 14.11 0.62
C ARG A 289 -64.80 15.48 1.25
N HIS A 290 -63.77 16.34 1.27
CA HIS A 290 -63.86 17.67 1.88
C HIS A 290 -64.89 18.55 1.15
N LYS A 291 -64.81 18.65 -0.19
CA LYS A 291 -65.78 19.41 -0.99
C LYS A 291 -67.21 18.92 -0.81
N ALA A 292 -67.43 17.60 -0.79
CA ALA A 292 -68.75 17.03 -0.58
C ALA A 292 -69.30 17.36 0.82
N ARG A 293 -68.45 17.26 1.86
CA ARG A 293 -68.82 17.59 3.24
C ARG A 293 -69.15 19.07 3.39
N GLU A 294 -68.34 19.95 2.83
CA GLU A 294 -68.55 21.41 2.85
C GLU A 294 -69.89 21.78 2.20
N SER A 295 -70.17 21.23 1.01
CA SER A 295 -71.44 21.44 0.30
C SER A 295 -72.64 20.97 1.12
N TYR A 296 -72.54 19.80 1.78
CA TYR A 296 -73.59 19.28 2.65
C TYR A 296 -73.81 20.15 3.89
N LEU A 297 -72.74 20.59 4.56
CA LEU A 297 -72.83 21.44 5.75
C LEU A 297 -73.44 22.81 5.41
N LEU A 298 -73.12 23.39 4.25
CA LEU A 298 -73.73 24.63 3.78
C LEU A 298 -75.25 24.46 3.59
N LEU A 299 -75.65 23.37 2.91
CA LEU A 299 -77.07 23.05 2.69
C LEU A 299 -77.81 22.79 4.01
N GLN A 300 -77.17 22.09 4.95
CA GLN A 300 -77.71 21.85 6.29
C GLN A 300 -77.91 23.16 7.05
N ALA A 301 -76.90 24.05 7.06
CA ALA A 301 -77.00 25.35 7.72
C ALA A 301 -78.10 26.24 7.13
N ALA A 302 -78.22 26.28 5.79
CA ALA A 302 -79.28 27.00 5.10
C ALA A 302 -80.67 26.44 5.47
N THR A 303 -80.82 25.12 5.47
CA THR A 303 -82.08 24.44 5.81
C THR A 303 -82.47 24.70 7.27
N VAL A 304 -81.52 24.61 8.21
CA VAL A 304 -81.77 24.90 9.63
C VAL A 304 -82.18 26.35 9.81
N THR A 305 -81.54 27.29 9.14
CA THR A 305 -81.89 28.73 9.19
C THR A 305 -83.30 28.99 8.65
N LEU A 306 -83.69 28.32 7.56
CA LEU A 306 -85.05 28.37 7.02
C LEU A 306 -86.07 27.77 8.00
N GLN A 307 -85.77 26.61 8.58
CA GLN A 307 -86.66 25.95 9.55
C GLN A 307 -86.85 26.77 10.82
N THR A 308 -85.79 27.38 11.36
CA THR A 308 -85.89 28.26 12.53
C THR A 308 -86.72 29.50 12.23
N GLY A 309 -86.53 30.12 11.06
CA GLY A 309 -87.35 31.21 10.57
C GLY A 309 -88.83 30.86 10.45
N LEU A 310 -89.15 29.71 9.82
CA LEU A 310 -90.52 29.21 9.67
C LEU A 310 -91.19 28.89 11.02
N ARG A 311 -90.47 28.23 11.94
CA ARG A 311 -90.98 27.95 13.30
C ARG A 311 -91.27 29.25 14.06
N ALA A 312 -90.37 30.24 13.97
CA ALA A 312 -90.58 31.54 14.60
C ALA A 312 -91.75 32.33 13.98
N MET A 313 -91.99 32.21 12.66
CA MET A 313 -93.16 32.81 12.02
C MET A 313 -94.46 32.14 12.46
N SER A 314 -94.49 30.81 12.53
CA SER A 314 -95.66 30.06 13.00
C SER A 314 -96.03 30.45 14.43
N ALA A 315 -95.04 30.47 15.35
CA ALA A 315 -95.24 30.90 16.74
C ALA A 315 -95.74 32.36 16.84
N ARG A 316 -95.20 33.28 16.02
CA ARG A 316 -95.66 34.68 15.97
C ARG A 316 -97.08 34.84 15.42
N LYS A 317 -97.50 34.00 14.46
CA LYS A 317 -98.87 33.99 13.93
C LYS A 317 -99.87 33.52 14.99
N GLU A 318 -99.55 32.44 15.70
CA GLU A 318 -100.35 31.93 16.82
C GLU A 318 -100.47 32.97 17.95
N PHE A 319 -99.37 33.64 18.31
CA PHE A 319 -99.40 34.70 19.32
C PHE A 319 -100.29 35.89 18.91
N ARG A 320 -100.22 36.35 17.64
CA ARG A 320 -101.10 37.41 17.13
C ARG A 320 -102.58 37.03 17.22
N PHE A 321 -102.92 35.82 16.81
CA PHE A 321 -104.29 35.30 16.91
C PHE A 321 -104.80 35.28 18.37
N ARG A 322 -103.95 34.86 19.33
CA ARG A 322 -104.27 34.93 20.77
C ARG A 322 -104.45 36.37 21.28
N LYS A 323 -103.68 37.32 20.77
CA LYS A 323 -103.80 38.74 21.13
C LYS A 323 -105.11 39.34 20.61
N GLU A 324 -105.47 39.03 19.36
CA GLU A 324 -106.73 39.46 18.73
C GLU A 324 -107.96 38.89 19.45
N THR A 325 -107.95 37.58 19.76
CA THR A 325 -109.02 36.94 20.54
C THR A 325 -109.14 37.52 21.96
N LYS A 326 -108.02 37.77 22.64
CA LYS A 326 -108.03 38.43 23.97
C LYS A 326 -108.61 39.85 23.89
N ALA A 327 -108.26 40.62 22.86
CA ALA A 327 -108.83 41.94 22.64
C ALA A 327 -110.35 41.88 22.38
N ALA A 328 -110.81 40.93 21.56
CA ALA A 328 -112.23 40.70 21.31
C ALA A 328 -112.99 40.34 22.60
N VAL A 329 -112.43 39.46 23.45
CA VAL A 329 -113.01 39.11 24.76
C VAL A 329 -113.13 40.33 25.68
N HIS A 330 -112.12 41.20 25.72
CA HIS A 330 -112.19 42.45 26.50
C HIS A 330 -113.30 43.38 26.02
N ILE A 331 -113.44 43.56 24.69
CA ILE A 331 -114.50 44.39 24.11
C ILE A 331 -115.89 43.79 24.43
N GLN A 332 -116.06 42.49 24.23
CA GLN A 332 -117.31 41.79 24.54
C GLN A 332 -117.68 41.89 26.03
N ALA A 333 -116.71 41.73 26.93
CA ALA A 333 -116.92 41.87 28.36
C ALA A 333 -117.34 43.30 28.75
N ARG A 334 -116.70 44.32 28.17
CA ARG A 334 -117.04 45.73 28.43
C ARG A 334 -118.45 46.08 27.94
N TRP A 335 -118.84 45.57 26.76
CA TRP A 335 -120.19 45.76 26.24
C TRP A 335 -121.25 45.08 27.09
N ARG A 336 -121.04 43.82 27.51
CA ARG A 336 -121.96 43.11 28.43
C ARG A 336 -122.15 43.87 29.73
N CYS A 337 -121.05 44.35 30.33
CA CYS A 337 -121.09 45.19 31.53
C CYS A 337 -121.90 46.48 31.31
N HIS A 338 -121.71 47.16 30.18
CA HIS A 338 -122.45 48.37 29.86
C HIS A 338 -123.96 48.12 29.67
N ARG A 339 -124.33 47.03 29.00
CA ARG A 339 -125.73 46.62 28.81
C ARG A 339 -126.44 46.44 30.16
N ASP A 340 -125.82 45.67 31.06
CA ASP A 340 -126.42 45.35 32.37
C ASP A 340 -126.47 46.61 33.26
N TYR A 341 -125.44 47.47 33.21
CA TYR A 341 -125.44 48.78 33.88
C TYR A 341 -126.55 49.72 33.36
N SER A 342 -126.74 49.79 32.04
CA SER A 342 -127.78 50.61 31.43
C SER A 342 -129.18 50.14 31.82
N HIS A 343 -129.40 48.81 31.86
CA HIS A 343 -130.66 48.23 32.31
C HIS A 343 -130.96 48.59 33.77
N TYR A 344 -129.98 48.48 34.67
CA TYR A 344 -130.10 48.88 36.07
C TYR A 344 -130.43 50.37 36.23
N LYS A 345 -129.75 51.26 35.50
CA LYS A 345 -130.02 52.71 35.53
C LYS A 345 -131.44 53.07 35.07
N ASN A 346 -131.94 52.40 34.03
CA ASN A 346 -133.31 52.59 33.55
C ASN A 346 -134.34 52.12 34.58
N MET A 347 -134.11 50.96 35.21
CA MET A 347 -134.94 50.45 36.31
C MET A 347 -134.99 51.45 37.48
N GLN A 348 -133.83 51.99 37.89
CA GLN A 348 -133.74 52.97 38.98
C GLN A 348 -134.54 54.25 38.67
N ARG A 349 -134.47 54.77 37.44
CA ARG A 349 -135.27 55.92 37.00
C ARG A 349 -136.78 55.65 37.02
N ALA A 350 -137.20 54.47 36.57
CA ALA A 350 -138.60 54.06 36.61
C ALA A 350 -139.12 53.98 38.06
N VAL A 351 -138.36 53.37 38.97
CA VAL A 351 -138.70 53.28 40.40
C VAL A 351 -138.80 54.66 41.05
N LEU A 352 -137.84 55.56 40.81
CA LEU A 352 -137.88 56.92 41.35
C LEU A 352 -139.11 57.71 40.87
N THR A 353 -139.48 57.55 39.60
CA THR A 353 -140.67 58.20 39.02
C THR A 353 -141.95 57.71 39.71
N TYR A 354 -142.06 56.40 39.93
CA TYR A 354 -143.21 55.80 40.62
C TYR A 354 -143.29 56.23 42.09
N GLN A 355 -142.15 56.28 42.79
CA GLN A 355 -142.06 56.76 44.17
C GLN A 355 -142.47 58.23 44.30
N CYS A 356 -142.09 59.10 43.36
CA CYS A 356 -142.50 60.50 43.35
C CYS A 356 -144.01 60.66 43.13
N ALA A 357 -144.59 59.91 42.19
CA ALA A 357 -146.04 59.92 41.94
C ALA A 357 -146.84 59.42 43.17
N TRP A 358 -146.34 58.41 43.87
CA TRP A 358 -146.96 57.89 45.09
C TRP A 358 -146.96 58.91 46.24
N ARG A 359 -145.84 59.61 46.45
CA ARG A 359 -145.73 60.70 47.44
C ARG A 359 -146.70 61.85 47.15
N GLN A 360 -146.86 62.24 45.88
CA GLN A 360 -147.84 63.25 45.46
C GLN A 360 -149.29 62.80 45.74
N ARG A 361 -149.58 61.51 45.60
CA ARG A 361 -150.92 60.94 45.87
C ARG A 361 -151.27 60.97 47.36
N LEU A 362 -150.30 60.66 48.22
CA LEU A 362 -150.42 60.76 49.68
C LEU A 362 -150.74 62.19 50.14
N ALA A 363 -149.97 63.18 49.69
CA ALA A 363 -150.19 64.59 50.05
C ALA A 363 -151.57 65.11 49.62
N ARG A 364 -152.09 64.66 48.46
CA ARG A 364 -153.45 65.00 47.99
C ARG A 364 -154.56 64.39 48.87
N ARG A 365 -154.30 63.25 49.52
CA ARG A 365 -155.25 62.61 50.43
C ARG A 365 -155.37 63.38 51.75
N GLU A 366 -154.24 63.83 52.29
CA GLU A 366 -154.17 64.65 53.51
C GLU A 366 -154.92 65.98 53.36
N LEU A 367 -154.77 66.67 52.22
CA LEU A 367 -155.49 67.90 51.92
C LEU A 367 -157.02 67.71 51.88
N ARG A 368 -157.52 66.54 51.47
CA ARG A 368 -158.96 66.23 51.47
C ARG A 368 -159.50 66.03 52.89
N ASN A 369 -158.73 65.38 53.76
CA ASN A 369 -159.11 65.16 55.15
C ASN A 369 -159.23 66.49 55.93
N LEU A 370 -158.30 67.42 55.71
CA LEU A 370 -158.33 68.75 56.34
C LEU A 370 -159.52 69.61 55.88
N LYS A 371 -160.00 69.41 54.64
CA LYS A 371 -161.21 70.11 54.12
C LYS A 371 -162.53 69.56 54.67
N MET A 372 -162.58 68.29 55.08
CA MET A 372 -163.77 67.69 55.70
C MET A 372 -163.95 68.20 57.15
N ALA A 373 -162.87 68.32 57.91
CA ALA A 373 -162.87 68.83 59.29
C ALA A 373 -163.31 70.31 59.42
N ALA A 374 -163.19 71.10 58.35
CA ALA A 374 -163.59 72.52 58.34
C ALA A 374 -165.10 72.74 58.06
N ARG A 375 -165.86 71.71 57.67
CA ARG A 375 -167.32 71.82 57.42
C ARG A 375 -168.17 71.56 58.67
N GLU A 376 -167.68 70.77 59.62
CA GLU A 376 -168.41 70.45 60.87
C GLU A 376 -168.47 71.63 61.85
N THR A 377 -167.57 72.61 61.75
CA THR A 377 -167.54 73.81 62.61
C THR A 377 -168.48 74.93 62.18
N GLY A 378 -169.06 74.87 60.96
CA GLY A 378 -170.04 75.85 60.47
C GLY A 378 -171.48 75.59 60.94
N ALA A 379 -171.86 74.31 61.12
CA ALA A 379 -173.22 73.92 61.52
C ALA A 379 -173.56 74.25 62.99
N LEU A 380 -172.54 74.40 63.85
CA LEU A 380 -172.69 74.74 65.27
C LEU A 380 -172.94 76.25 65.52
N LYS A 381 -172.65 77.11 64.54
CA LYS A 381 -172.80 78.58 64.67
C LYS A 381 -174.21 79.05 64.30
N GLU A 382 -174.87 78.40 63.33
CA GLU A 382 -176.25 78.73 62.90
C GLU A 382 -177.34 78.29 63.89
N ALA A 383 -177.05 77.30 64.75
CA ALA A 383 -177.99 76.84 65.79
C ALA A 383 -178.05 77.79 67.00
N LYS A 384 -176.98 78.57 67.24
CA LYS A 384 -176.87 79.53 68.35
C LYS A 384 -177.66 80.82 68.09
N ASP A 385 -177.57 81.36 66.88
CA ASP A 385 -178.20 82.64 66.49
C ASP A 385 -179.75 82.55 66.40
N LYS A 386 -180.32 81.34 66.26
CA LYS A 386 -181.77 81.11 66.28
C LYS A 386 -182.38 81.06 67.68
N LEU A 387 -181.60 80.76 68.72
CA LEU A 387 -182.09 80.76 70.10
C LEU A 387 -182.04 82.16 70.72
N GLU A 388 -181.02 82.96 70.40
CA GLU A 388 -180.84 84.32 70.94
C GLU A 388 -181.99 85.27 70.52
N LYS A 389 -182.52 85.14 69.30
CA LYS A 389 -183.69 85.91 68.82
C LYS A 389 -185.02 85.59 69.53
N ARG A 390 -185.18 84.38 70.10
CA ARG A 390 -186.39 84.02 70.86
C ARG A 390 -186.36 84.52 72.32
N VAL A 391 -185.18 84.83 72.84
CA VAL A 391 -185.00 85.32 74.22
C VAL A 391 -185.26 86.83 74.31
N GLU A 392 -184.96 87.60 73.26
CA GLU A 392 -185.23 89.05 73.20
C GLU A 392 -186.74 89.39 73.08
N GLU A 393 -187.54 88.53 72.45
CA GLU A 393 -188.99 88.75 72.29
C GLU A 393 -189.78 88.48 73.58
N LEU A 394 -189.34 87.51 74.40
CA LEU A 394 -190.00 87.17 75.67
C LEU A 394 -189.54 88.06 76.84
N THR A 395 -188.36 88.66 76.76
CA THR A 395 -187.88 89.66 77.73
C THR A 395 -188.59 91.02 77.60
N TRP A 396 -189.22 91.31 76.47
CA TRP A 396 -190.15 92.46 76.34
C TRP A 396 -191.48 92.24 77.09
N ARG A 397 -191.93 90.99 77.27
CA ARG A 397 -193.12 90.66 78.09
C ARG A 397 -192.87 90.69 79.60
N LEU A 398 -191.61 90.69 80.05
CA LEU A 398 -191.25 90.89 81.45
C LEU A 398 -191.62 92.31 81.99
N GLY A 399 -191.90 93.28 81.12
CA GLY A 399 -192.12 94.69 81.51
C GLY A 399 -193.50 95.02 82.10
N LEU A 400 -194.55 94.25 81.79
CA LEU A 400 -195.91 94.49 82.30
C LEU A 400 -196.18 93.76 83.62
N GLU A 401 -195.56 92.59 83.85
CA GLU A 401 -195.83 91.73 85.03
C GLU A 401 -194.95 92.05 86.25
N LYS A 402 -193.95 92.92 86.08
CA LYS A 402 -193.13 93.55 87.13
C LYS A 402 -193.93 94.41 88.15
N ARG A 403 -195.25 94.33 88.24
CA ARG A 403 -196.05 95.05 89.26
C ARG A 403 -196.87 94.18 90.22
N LEU A 404 -196.87 92.84 90.11
CA LEU A 404 -197.76 91.99 90.95
C LEU A 404 -197.09 90.99 91.91
N ARG A 405 -195.77 90.74 91.91
CA ARG A 405 -195.16 89.68 92.77
C ARG A 405 -193.85 90.02 93.49
N THR A 406 -193.63 91.30 93.73
CA THR A 406 -192.70 91.79 94.77
C THR A 406 -193.04 91.33 96.20
N ASP A 407 -194.12 90.55 96.43
CA ASP A 407 -194.68 90.39 97.78
C ASP A 407 -194.60 88.96 98.37
N LEU A 408 -193.88 87.98 97.78
CA LEU A 408 -193.94 86.59 98.31
C LEU A 408 -192.71 86.02 99.03
N GLU A 409 -191.55 85.66 98.44
CA GLU A 409 -190.74 84.60 99.11
C GLU A 409 -189.23 84.82 99.27
N GLU A 410 -188.94 85.88 100.00
CA GLU A 410 -187.72 86.15 100.78
C GLU A 410 -187.57 85.24 102.03
N ALA A 411 -187.99 83.95 101.99
CA ALA A 411 -188.24 83.17 103.23
C ALA A 411 -187.43 81.88 103.52
N LYS A 412 -186.54 81.31 102.67
CA LYS A 412 -185.94 79.98 102.97
C LYS A 412 -184.42 79.81 102.73
N ALA A 413 -183.68 80.74 103.31
CA ALA A 413 -182.26 80.71 103.67
C ALA A 413 -181.60 79.35 104.04
N GLN A 414 -180.26 79.32 103.86
CA GLN A 414 -179.21 78.82 104.78
C GLN A 414 -179.10 77.31 105.14
N GLU A 415 -177.87 76.92 105.53
CA GLU A 415 -177.47 75.65 106.16
C GLU A 415 -177.40 74.43 105.19
N ILE A 416 -176.25 73.83 104.87
CA ILE A 416 -175.46 72.92 105.70
C ILE A 416 -174.31 72.49 104.76
N ALA A 417 -173.09 73.01 104.93
CA ALA A 417 -172.06 72.52 105.84
C ALA A 417 -171.28 71.31 105.27
N LYS A 418 -169.98 71.41 104.93
CA LYS A 418 -168.78 71.63 105.77
C LYS A 418 -168.13 70.40 106.46
N LEU A 419 -168.43 69.16 106.09
CA LEU A 419 -167.79 68.01 106.77
C LEU A 419 -167.07 67.07 105.78
N GLN A 420 -165.86 66.62 106.21
CA GLN A 420 -165.19 65.36 105.83
C GLN A 420 -163.88 65.44 105.03
N GLU A 421 -163.05 66.41 105.38
CA GLU A 421 -161.60 66.21 105.54
C GLU A 421 -161.39 65.51 106.90
N THR A 422 -160.93 64.26 106.92
CA THR A 422 -160.12 63.63 107.99
C THR A 422 -160.13 62.13 107.79
N LEU A 423 -158.96 61.51 107.82
CA LEU A 423 -158.72 60.06 107.93
C LEU A 423 -158.56 59.35 106.60
N HIS A 424 -157.47 58.66 106.32
CA HIS A 424 -156.25 58.35 107.06
C HIS A 424 -155.59 57.34 106.11
N ASP A 425 -154.35 57.48 105.67
CA ASP A 425 -153.16 57.45 106.51
C ASP A 425 -153.08 56.25 107.46
N LEU A 426 -153.48 55.07 106.97
CA LEU A 426 -152.93 53.83 107.48
C LEU A 426 -152.53 52.91 106.32
N GLN A 427 -151.33 52.35 106.43
CA GLN A 427 -150.81 51.19 105.68
C GLN A 427 -149.87 51.52 104.51
N LEU A 428 -149.10 52.59 104.71
CA LEU A 428 -147.65 52.49 104.64
C LEU A 428 -147.17 51.44 105.64
N GLN A 429 -146.71 50.28 105.16
CA GLN A 429 -145.62 49.45 105.69
C GLN A 429 -145.72 48.07 105.04
N VAL A 430 -144.56 47.50 104.72
CA VAL A 430 -144.34 46.11 104.28
C VAL A 430 -144.63 45.88 102.79
N GLU A 431 -143.66 45.74 101.91
CA GLU A 431 -142.25 45.45 102.04
C GLU A 431 -141.71 45.58 100.61
N GLU A 432 -140.73 46.43 100.45
CA GLU A 432 -139.41 45.99 99.98
C GLU A 432 -139.34 44.54 99.47
N ALA A 433 -139.39 44.36 98.15
CA ALA A 433 -138.48 43.41 97.52
C ALA A 433 -138.39 43.68 96.03
N LYS A 434 -137.23 44.21 95.68
CA LYS A 434 -136.53 43.94 94.42
C LYS A 434 -137.13 44.61 93.21
N THR A 435 -136.96 45.92 93.07
CA THR A 435 -135.69 46.62 92.78
C THR A 435 -135.02 46.19 91.47
N MET A 436 -134.23 47.14 90.96
CA MET A 436 -133.32 47.08 89.82
C MET A 436 -134.01 47.49 88.52
N ALA A 437 -134.57 48.70 88.45
CA ALA A 437 -133.83 49.97 88.49
C ALA A 437 -132.69 49.99 87.46
N THR A 438 -133.10 50.33 86.24
CA THR A 438 -132.37 51.20 85.33
C THR A 438 -131.46 52.19 86.07
N LYS A 439 -130.18 52.28 85.65
CA LYS A 439 -129.45 53.55 85.53
C LYS A 439 -128.14 53.37 84.74
N GLU A 440 -127.93 54.34 83.86
CA GLU A 440 -126.66 55.02 83.51
C GLU A 440 -125.59 54.23 82.71
N ARG A 441 -125.36 54.55 81.43
CA ARG A 441 -124.45 55.62 80.89
C ARG A 441 -122.98 55.42 81.27
N GLU A 442 -122.12 55.04 80.32
CA GLU A 442 -121.34 55.89 79.39
C GLU A 442 -120.00 56.39 79.97
N ALA A 443 -118.99 56.44 79.08
CA ALA A 443 -117.65 57.04 79.24
C ALA A 443 -116.62 56.15 79.98
N ALA A 444 -115.36 55.98 79.55
CA ALA A 444 -114.56 56.72 78.60
C ALA A 444 -113.29 55.93 78.20
N ARG A 445 -112.94 56.03 76.90
CA ARG A 445 -111.63 56.48 76.36
C ARG A 445 -110.34 55.69 76.69
N LYS A 446 -109.65 55.09 75.70
CA LYS A 446 -108.75 55.67 74.63
C LYS A 446 -107.27 55.67 75.05
N ALA A 447 -106.39 55.10 74.20
CA ALA A 447 -105.19 55.75 73.59
C ALA A 447 -104.18 54.68 73.05
N ILE A 448 -103.96 54.55 71.73
CA ILE A 448 -102.81 55.07 70.91
C ILE A 448 -101.71 53.96 70.78
N GLU A 449 -101.02 53.66 69.67
CA GLU A 449 -100.46 54.39 68.50
C GLU A 449 -100.21 53.35 67.38
N GLU A 450 -100.61 53.49 66.11
CA GLU A 450 -100.09 54.34 65.00
C GLU A 450 -98.89 53.79 64.19
N ALA A 451 -98.78 54.32 62.97
CA ALA A 451 -98.15 53.78 61.78
C ALA A 451 -96.72 54.36 61.51
N PRO A 452 -96.18 54.36 60.27
CA PRO A 452 -94.89 53.78 59.80
C PRO A 452 -93.76 54.86 59.67
N PRO A 453 -92.63 54.78 58.89
CA PRO A 453 -92.02 53.76 57.99
C PRO A 453 -90.44 53.64 58.07
N VAL A 454 -89.76 52.96 57.09
CA VAL A 454 -88.40 53.24 56.50
C VAL A 454 -87.09 52.46 56.98
N ILE A 455 -86.44 51.71 56.04
CA ILE A 455 -84.97 51.54 55.70
C ILE A 455 -83.94 50.58 56.42
N LYS A 456 -83.18 49.83 55.56
CA LYS A 456 -81.75 49.36 55.51
C LYS A 456 -81.03 48.44 56.54
N GLU A 457 -80.12 47.63 55.94
CA GLU A 457 -78.73 47.21 56.37
C GLU A 457 -78.62 46.35 57.66
N THR A 458 -77.75 45.35 57.89
CA THR A 458 -76.37 45.02 57.47
C THR A 458 -76.02 43.60 58.01
N PRO A 459 -75.11 42.84 57.39
CA PRO A 459 -74.37 41.73 58.03
C PRO A 459 -73.02 42.21 58.59
N VAL A 460 -72.46 41.49 59.59
CA VAL A 460 -71.13 41.74 60.20
C VAL A 460 -70.14 40.62 59.81
N LEU A 461 -68.93 41.05 59.43
CA LEU A 461 -67.70 40.32 59.03
C LEU A 461 -66.96 39.66 60.20
N VAL A 462 -66.15 38.62 59.91
CA VAL A 462 -64.68 38.43 60.21
C VAL A 462 -64.19 37.22 59.36
N GLU A 463 -63.45 37.41 58.26
CA GLU A 463 -61.97 37.27 58.07
C GLU A 463 -61.31 35.92 58.50
N ASP A 464 -60.98 35.07 57.50
CA ASP A 464 -59.63 34.50 57.26
C ASP A 464 -59.66 33.48 56.09
N THR A 465 -59.33 33.91 54.87
CA THR A 465 -59.20 33.03 53.68
C THR A 465 -57.96 33.35 52.84
N GLU A 466 -56.78 33.48 53.46
CA GLU A 466 -55.51 33.67 52.72
C GLU A 466 -54.40 32.65 53.05
N LYS A 467 -54.54 31.81 54.09
CA LYS A 467 -53.56 30.73 54.38
C LYS A 467 -53.80 29.40 53.67
N VAL A 468 -55.02 29.13 53.18
CA VAL A 468 -55.39 27.83 52.58
C VAL A 468 -54.96 27.72 51.11
N ASN A 469 -54.92 28.83 50.38
CA ASN A 469 -54.57 28.84 48.95
C ASN A 469 -53.04 28.84 48.69
N SER A 470 -52.23 29.29 49.65
CA SER A 470 -50.76 29.26 49.56
C SER A 470 -50.20 27.84 49.75
N LEU A 471 -50.75 27.08 50.70
CA LEU A 471 -50.26 25.73 51.03
C LEU A 471 -50.73 24.65 50.04
N THR A 472 -51.86 24.87 49.35
CA THR A 472 -52.30 23.96 48.28
C THR A 472 -51.46 24.11 47.00
N ALA A 473 -51.02 25.33 46.68
CA ALA A 473 -50.14 25.57 45.54
C ALA A 473 -48.73 24.98 45.72
N GLU A 474 -48.15 25.05 46.93
CA GLU A 474 -46.85 24.42 47.23
C GLU A 474 -46.91 22.88 47.17
N VAL A 475 -48.01 22.27 47.63
CA VAL A 475 -48.19 20.81 47.59
C VAL A 475 -48.34 20.29 46.17
N ASP A 476 -49.01 21.02 45.27
CA ASP A 476 -49.15 20.62 43.87
C ASP A 476 -47.87 20.85 43.06
N GLN A 477 -47.09 21.88 43.40
CA GLN A 477 -45.77 22.12 42.79
C GLN A 477 -44.73 21.07 43.22
N LEU A 478 -44.74 20.65 44.50
CA LEU A 478 -43.89 19.56 45.00
C LEU A 478 -44.28 18.18 44.44
N LYS A 479 -45.58 17.92 44.20
CA LYS A 479 -46.03 16.69 43.51
C LYS A 479 -45.59 16.64 42.05
N ALA A 480 -45.63 17.77 41.34
CA ALA A 480 -45.15 17.85 39.96
C ALA A 480 -43.64 17.58 39.88
N LEU A 481 -42.85 18.18 40.79
CA LEU A 481 -41.39 17.96 40.87
C LEU A 481 -41.03 16.51 41.25
N LEU A 482 -41.79 15.89 42.16
CA LEU A 482 -41.62 14.47 42.52
C LEU A 482 -41.92 13.54 41.33
N GLN A 483 -42.89 13.89 40.49
CA GLN A 483 -43.27 13.10 39.33
C GLN A 483 -42.27 13.23 38.18
N THR A 484 -41.68 14.42 37.98
CA THR A 484 -40.57 14.62 37.03
C THR A 484 -39.29 13.92 37.48
N GLU A 485 -38.94 13.96 38.77
CA GLU A 485 -37.78 13.22 39.31
C GLU A 485 -37.97 11.70 39.25
N ARG A 486 -39.18 11.20 39.49
CA ARG A 486 -39.50 9.76 39.30
C ARG A 486 -39.37 9.33 37.83
N GLN A 487 -39.78 10.17 36.89
CA GLN A 487 -39.61 9.88 35.47
C GLN A 487 -38.13 9.95 35.06
N ALA A 488 -37.38 10.93 35.55
CA ALA A 488 -35.94 11.07 35.31
C ALA A 488 -35.12 9.90 35.88
N THR A 489 -35.48 9.42 37.08
CA THR A 489 -34.84 8.25 37.69
C THR A 489 -35.21 6.94 36.99
N GLU A 490 -36.42 6.79 36.45
CA GLU A 490 -36.77 5.65 35.60
C GLU A 490 -36.07 5.67 34.23
N THR A 491 -35.92 6.84 33.61
CA THR A 491 -35.17 6.96 32.35
C THR A 491 -33.69 6.67 32.57
N ALA A 492 -33.09 7.20 33.64
CA ALA A 492 -31.70 6.92 34.00
C ALA A 492 -31.46 5.43 34.30
N LYS A 493 -32.41 4.75 34.96
CA LYS A 493 -32.33 3.29 35.19
C LYS A 493 -32.42 2.48 33.90
N LYS A 494 -33.26 2.90 32.94
CA LYS A 494 -33.35 2.25 31.62
C LYS A 494 -32.07 2.45 30.81
N GLU A 495 -31.51 3.66 30.82
CA GLU A 495 -30.24 3.97 30.15
C GLU A 495 -29.07 3.18 30.75
N HIS A 496 -29.03 3.04 32.09
CA HIS A 496 -28.02 2.23 32.76
C HIS A 496 -28.14 0.74 32.43
N ALA A 497 -29.36 0.19 32.40
CA ALA A 497 -29.58 -1.21 32.02
C ALA A 497 -29.23 -1.49 30.54
N GLU A 498 -29.47 -0.52 29.65
CA GLU A 498 -29.01 -0.60 28.27
C GLU A 498 -27.49 -0.49 28.14
N ALA A 499 -26.84 0.35 28.95
CA ALA A 499 -25.39 0.45 29.00
C ALA A 499 -24.73 -0.84 29.49
N GLU A 500 -25.30 -1.49 30.52
CA GLU A 500 -24.83 -2.79 31.02
C GLU A 500 -24.94 -3.88 29.95
N ARG A 501 -26.08 -3.97 29.23
CA ARG A 501 -26.20 -4.92 28.11
C ARG A 501 -25.19 -4.66 27.00
N ARG A 502 -24.91 -3.40 26.66
CA ARG A 502 -23.87 -3.07 25.66
C ARG A 502 -22.49 -3.48 26.15
N ASN A 503 -22.18 -3.31 27.42
CA ASN A 503 -20.92 -3.73 28.02
C ASN A 503 -20.78 -5.27 28.03
N GLU A 504 -21.83 -6.02 28.37
CA GLU A 504 -21.83 -7.49 28.28
C GLU A 504 -21.63 -7.99 26.83
N GLU A 505 -22.26 -7.33 25.85
CA GLU A 505 -22.05 -7.65 24.43
C GLU A 505 -20.63 -7.32 23.95
N LEU A 506 -20.03 -6.23 24.44
CA LEU A 506 -18.65 -5.86 24.14
C LEU A 506 -17.66 -6.84 24.78
N MET A 507 -17.89 -7.27 26.02
CA MET A 507 -17.07 -8.30 26.69
C MET A 507 -17.09 -9.62 25.91
N LYS A 508 -18.26 -10.09 25.47
CA LYS A 508 -18.36 -11.30 24.63
C LYS A 508 -17.62 -11.15 23.29
N LYS A 509 -17.59 -9.95 22.71
CA LYS A 509 -16.82 -9.67 21.48
C LYS A 509 -15.32 -9.66 21.75
N PHE A 510 -14.88 -9.14 22.90
CA PHE A 510 -13.48 -9.16 23.33
C PHE A 510 -12.99 -10.59 23.57
N GLU A 511 -13.73 -11.41 24.33
CA GLU A 511 -13.40 -12.83 24.53
C GLU A 511 -13.33 -13.60 23.20
N GLY A 512 -14.21 -13.28 22.25
CA GLY A 512 -14.18 -13.85 20.90
C GLY A 512 -13.00 -13.37 20.05
N ALA A 513 -12.47 -12.17 20.31
CA ALA A 513 -11.30 -11.62 19.64
C ALA A 513 -10.00 -12.20 20.24
N GLU A 514 -9.92 -12.34 21.56
CA GLU A 514 -8.79 -12.97 22.26
C GLU A 514 -8.59 -14.43 21.80
N LYS A 515 -9.67 -15.21 21.73
CA LYS A 515 -9.62 -16.60 21.20
C LYS A 515 -9.13 -16.65 19.75
N LYS A 516 -9.41 -15.63 18.93
CA LYS A 516 -8.89 -15.54 17.56
C LYS A 516 -7.42 -15.15 17.52
N ILE A 517 -6.98 -14.27 18.42
CA ILE A 517 -5.57 -13.88 18.55
C ILE A 517 -4.74 -15.09 18.99
N GLU A 518 -5.21 -15.86 19.96
CA GLU A 518 -4.57 -17.08 20.43
C GLU A 518 -4.48 -18.14 19.30
N GLN A 519 -5.56 -18.33 18.54
CA GLN A 519 -5.53 -19.19 17.35
C GLN A 519 -4.56 -18.70 16.27
N LEU A 520 -4.44 -17.39 16.06
CA LEU A 520 -3.52 -16.82 15.09
C LEU A 520 -2.06 -16.96 15.56
N GLN A 521 -1.78 -16.78 16.85
CA GLN A 521 -0.45 -17.01 17.44
C GLN A 521 -0.03 -18.48 17.30
N ASP A 522 -0.91 -19.43 17.62
CA ASP A 522 -0.66 -20.86 17.42
C ASP A 522 -0.37 -21.20 15.95
N THR A 523 -1.09 -20.57 15.01
CA THR A 523 -0.82 -20.78 13.58
C THR A 523 0.49 -20.15 13.12
N ALA A 524 0.88 -19.01 13.69
CA ALA A 524 2.14 -18.35 13.40
C ALA A 524 3.32 -19.21 13.91
N GLN A 525 3.25 -19.70 15.14
CA GLN A 525 4.27 -20.58 15.72
C GLN A 525 4.45 -21.87 14.92
N ARG A 526 3.35 -22.52 14.50
CA ARG A 526 3.41 -23.70 13.62
C ARG A 526 3.95 -23.41 12.23
N LEU A 527 3.81 -22.17 11.73
CA LEU A 527 4.38 -21.75 10.45
C LEU A 527 5.87 -21.45 10.59
N GLU A 528 6.31 -20.89 11.70
CA GLU A 528 7.72 -20.70 12.03
C GLU A 528 8.45 -22.05 12.17
N GLU A 529 7.88 -23.01 12.91
CA GLU A 529 8.45 -24.37 13.01
C GLU A 529 8.54 -25.09 11.65
N LYS A 530 7.57 -24.84 10.76
CA LYS A 530 7.63 -25.37 9.38
C LYS A 530 8.63 -24.64 8.51
N ALA A 531 8.85 -23.34 8.73
CA ALA A 531 9.86 -22.57 8.02
C ALA A 531 11.26 -23.02 8.42
N THR A 532 11.53 -23.21 9.73
CA THR A 532 12.82 -23.69 10.23
C THR A 532 13.12 -25.12 9.76
N ASN A 533 12.12 -26.02 9.76
CA ASN A 533 12.28 -27.37 9.19
C ASN A 533 12.51 -27.38 7.67
N MET A 534 11.89 -26.45 6.94
CA MET A 534 12.10 -26.35 5.49
C MET A 534 13.40 -25.63 5.13
N GLU A 535 13.92 -24.81 6.03
CA GLU A 535 15.24 -24.19 5.94
C GLU A 535 16.35 -25.20 6.27
N SER A 536 16.13 -26.10 7.24
CA SER A 536 17.03 -27.23 7.50
C SER A 536 17.05 -28.23 6.34
N GLU A 537 15.89 -28.58 5.76
CA GLU A 537 15.81 -29.38 4.53
C GLU A 537 16.49 -28.66 3.34
N ASN A 538 16.35 -27.33 3.19
CA ASN A 538 17.06 -26.58 2.16
C ASN A 538 18.58 -26.58 2.37
N LYS A 539 19.06 -26.52 3.62
CA LYS A 539 20.49 -26.66 3.93
C LYS A 539 21.00 -28.05 3.54
N VAL A 540 20.24 -29.11 3.84
CA VAL A 540 20.59 -30.49 3.45
C VAL A 540 20.58 -30.66 1.93
N LEU A 541 19.60 -30.10 1.22
CA LEU A 541 19.53 -30.14 -0.25
C LEU A 541 20.63 -29.32 -0.93
N ARG A 542 21.00 -28.16 -0.35
CA ARG A 542 22.14 -27.36 -0.82
C ARG A 542 23.47 -28.08 -0.58
N GLN A 543 23.61 -28.77 0.55
CA GLN A 543 24.80 -29.60 0.82
C GLN A 543 24.85 -30.82 -0.11
N GLN A 544 23.73 -31.50 -0.38
CA GLN A 544 23.67 -32.59 -1.36
C GLN A 544 23.97 -32.12 -2.79
N ALA A 545 23.63 -30.87 -3.15
CA ALA A 545 23.98 -30.29 -4.44
C ALA A 545 25.49 -29.96 -4.57
N VAL A 546 26.21 -29.78 -3.45
CA VAL A 546 27.67 -29.56 -3.44
C VAL A 546 28.44 -30.90 -3.40
N ALA A 547 27.83 -32.00 -2.94
CA ALA A 547 28.45 -33.33 -2.86
C ALA A 547 28.64 -34.02 -4.21
N ILE A 548 27.96 -33.56 -5.26
CA ILE A 548 27.93 -34.19 -6.58
C ILE A 548 28.57 -33.27 -7.62
N SER A 549 29.89 -33.15 -7.56
CA SER A 549 30.69 -32.93 -8.77
C SER A 549 32.15 -33.36 -8.60
N PRO A 550 32.70 -34.17 -9.52
CA PRO A 550 34.12 -34.49 -9.55
C PRO A 550 34.92 -33.35 -10.22
N THR A 551 36.00 -32.97 -9.54
CA THR A 551 37.28 -32.48 -10.06
C THR A 551 37.31 -31.30 -11.05
N ALA A 552 37.76 -30.17 -10.52
CA ALA A 552 38.27 -29.02 -11.25
C ALA A 552 39.49 -29.36 -12.11
N LYS A 553 39.44 -28.97 -13.41
CA LYS A 553 40.51 -28.24 -14.11
C LYS A 553 40.01 -27.80 -15.49
N ALA A 554 40.34 -26.55 -15.84
CA ALA A 554 40.11 -25.84 -17.09
C ALA A 554 38.71 -25.21 -17.28
N LEU A 555 38.63 -23.88 -17.16
CA LEU A 555 38.32 -22.94 -18.25
C LEU A 555 38.14 -21.53 -17.68
N ALA A 556 39.25 -20.80 -17.57
CA ALA A 556 39.24 -19.38 -17.87
C ALA A 556 39.41 -19.23 -19.39
N ALA A 557 38.57 -18.40 -20.00
CA ALA A 557 38.51 -17.92 -21.38
C ALA A 557 37.20 -18.29 -22.08
N TYR A 558 36.28 -17.32 -22.13
CA TYR A 558 35.35 -17.19 -23.25
C TYR A 558 35.49 -15.79 -23.85
N PRO A 559 35.78 -15.69 -25.16
CA PRO A 559 35.61 -14.47 -25.93
C PRO A 559 34.14 -14.25 -26.31
N LYS A 560 33.80 -12.96 -26.42
CA LYS A 560 32.55 -12.45 -27.00
C LYS A 560 32.33 -13.04 -28.39
N SER A 561 31.15 -13.60 -28.65
CA SER A 561 30.68 -13.93 -29.99
C SER A 561 29.88 -12.76 -30.59
N PRO A 562 30.08 -12.45 -31.89
CA PRO A 562 29.14 -11.69 -32.69
C PRO A 562 28.27 -12.66 -33.51
N PHE A 563 26.95 -12.55 -33.40
CA PHE A 563 26.03 -13.13 -34.39
C PHE A 563 25.29 -11.99 -35.08
N GLN A 564 25.81 -11.62 -36.25
CA GLN A 564 25.11 -10.84 -37.25
C GLN A 564 24.13 -11.75 -38.01
N LEU A 565 22.89 -11.30 -38.13
CA LEU A 565 21.87 -11.87 -38.99
C LEU A 565 22.18 -11.47 -40.44
N ARG A 566 22.35 -12.45 -41.34
CA ARG A 566 22.40 -12.27 -42.79
C ARG A 566 20.97 -12.13 -43.34
N THR A 567 20.73 -11.07 -44.10
CA THR A 567 19.68 -11.01 -45.14
C THR A 567 20.33 -11.19 -46.53
N PRO A 568 19.63 -11.79 -47.51
CA PRO A 568 20.18 -12.11 -48.82
C PRO A 568 19.97 -10.96 -49.82
N GLU A 569 21.01 -10.58 -50.56
CA GLU A 569 20.91 -9.70 -51.73
C GLU A 569 21.06 -10.52 -53.02
N ILE A 570 20.11 -10.32 -53.93
CA ILE A 570 20.11 -10.86 -55.30
C ILE A 570 20.70 -9.80 -56.22
N VAL A 571 21.88 -10.12 -56.76
CA VAL A 571 22.42 -9.90 -58.12
C VAL A 571 21.85 -8.73 -58.96
N ASN A 572 22.71 -7.78 -59.33
CA ASN A 572 23.08 -7.51 -60.74
C ASN A 572 24.29 -6.56 -60.87
N ALA A 573 25.32 -7.06 -61.55
CA ALA A 573 26.46 -6.34 -62.15
C ALA A 573 26.03 -5.80 -63.55
N PRO A 574 26.86 -5.10 -64.38
CA PRO A 574 28.31 -4.96 -64.31
C PRO A 574 28.93 -3.61 -64.76
N ASN A 575 30.27 -3.59 -64.75
CA ASN A 575 31.23 -2.78 -65.51
C ASN A 575 31.99 -1.64 -64.79
N GLY A 576 33.32 -1.81 -64.74
CA GLY A 576 34.22 -0.99 -65.55
C GLY A 576 35.06 0.10 -64.86
N GLU A 577 36.27 -0.27 -64.45
CA GLU A 577 37.55 0.44 -64.64
C GLU A 577 37.76 1.95 -64.34
N VAL A 578 38.76 2.19 -63.47
CA VAL A 578 39.97 3.03 -63.68
C VAL A 578 39.92 4.58 -63.57
N LYS A 579 40.66 5.06 -62.54
CA LYS A 579 41.53 6.27 -62.41
C LYS A 579 40.97 7.70 -62.18
N SER A 580 41.68 8.33 -61.21
CA SER A 580 42.16 9.72 -61.07
C SER A 580 41.20 10.90 -60.78
N SER A 581 41.49 11.55 -59.65
CA SER A 581 41.24 12.95 -59.23
C SER A 581 41.69 14.04 -60.22
N PRO A 582 41.53 15.37 -59.96
CA PRO A 582 40.65 16.12 -59.03
C PRO A 582 39.91 17.32 -59.70
N ASP A 583 39.13 18.05 -58.88
CA ASP A 583 38.73 19.48 -58.94
C ASP A 583 37.97 20.04 -60.16
N VAL A 584 36.78 20.61 -59.89
CA VAL A 584 36.44 22.05 -60.00
C VAL A 584 35.00 22.24 -59.47
N THR A 585 34.83 23.16 -58.52
CA THR A 585 33.56 23.84 -58.20
C THR A 585 33.56 25.23 -58.85
N PRO A 586 32.46 26.00 -58.87
CA PRO A 586 31.03 25.71 -58.98
C PRO A 586 30.39 26.56 -60.12
N ILE A 587 29.11 26.35 -60.48
CA ILE A 587 28.15 27.43 -60.81
C ILE A 587 26.72 26.87 -60.86
N SER A 588 25.88 27.63 -60.18
CA SER A 588 24.44 27.53 -59.96
C SER A 588 23.61 27.63 -61.25
N LEU A 589 22.56 26.82 -61.36
CA LEU A 589 21.24 27.31 -61.78
C LEU A 589 20.15 26.65 -60.92
N ASN A 590 19.54 27.48 -60.09
CA ASN A 590 18.28 27.26 -59.39
C ASN A 590 17.18 26.78 -60.35
N LEU A 591 16.39 25.81 -59.89
CA LEU A 591 14.94 25.93 -60.00
C LEU A 591 14.34 25.65 -58.61
N LYS A 592 13.91 26.75 -57.98
CA LYS A 592 13.05 26.77 -56.80
C LYS A 592 11.75 26.05 -57.14
N GLU A 593 11.32 25.15 -56.26
CA GLU A 593 10.00 25.18 -55.58
C GLU A 593 9.72 23.81 -54.95
N LEU A 594 10.03 23.68 -53.65
CA LEU A 594 9.37 22.83 -52.64
C LEU A 594 10.20 22.86 -51.34
N GLU A 595 10.43 24.06 -50.79
CA GLU A 595 10.86 24.23 -49.40
C GLU A 595 9.79 25.04 -48.68
N ALA A 596 9.10 24.40 -47.73
CA ALA A 596 8.45 25.14 -46.64
C ALA A 596 8.35 24.34 -45.32
N GLU A 597 8.57 23.02 -45.27
CA GLU A 597 8.35 22.26 -44.02
C GLU A 597 9.58 21.59 -43.37
N GLU A 598 10.75 21.46 -44.03
CA GLU A 598 11.89 20.70 -43.44
C GLU A 598 12.94 21.50 -42.66
N LYS A 599 12.93 22.84 -42.71
CA LYS A 599 13.96 23.68 -42.08
C LYS A 599 13.94 23.77 -40.54
N PRO A 600 12.80 23.69 -39.83
CA PRO A 600 12.80 23.74 -38.36
C PRO A 600 13.46 22.52 -37.72
N GLN A 601 13.35 21.34 -38.34
CA GLN A 601 13.71 20.06 -37.72
C GLN A 601 15.21 19.75 -37.75
N LYS A 602 15.94 20.18 -38.79
CA LYS A 602 17.41 20.03 -38.87
C LYS A 602 18.15 20.90 -37.86
N SER A 603 17.75 22.17 -37.73
CA SER A 603 18.35 23.09 -36.75
C SER A 603 18.10 22.68 -35.30
N LEU A 604 16.98 22.00 -35.01
CA LEU A 604 16.65 21.48 -33.68
C LEU A 604 17.55 20.30 -33.29
N ASN A 605 17.83 19.39 -34.25
CA ASN A 605 18.70 18.24 -34.05
C ASN A 605 20.18 18.65 -33.88
N GLU A 606 20.65 19.66 -34.62
CA GLU A 606 22.01 20.20 -34.48
C GLU A 606 22.22 20.84 -33.10
N LYS A 607 21.28 21.68 -32.65
CA LYS A 607 21.31 22.26 -31.28
C LYS A 607 21.23 21.19 -30.19
N GLN A 608 20.48 20.12 -30.41
CA GLN A 608 20.40 19.02 -29.44
C GLN A 608 21.73 18.24 -29.36
N GLN A 609 22.44 18.08 -30.48
CA GLN A 609 23.76 17.47 -30.51
C GLN A 609 24.82 18.34 -29.81
N GLU A 610 24.82 19.66 -30.03
CA GLU A 610 25.70 20.60 -29.33
C GLU A 610 25.49 20.57 -27.80
N ASN A 611 24.23 20.53 -27.35
CA ASN A 611 23.91 20.39 -25.93
C ASN A 611 24.38 19.05 -25.36
N GLN A 612 24.36 17.96 -26.12
CA GLN A 612 24.92 16.67 -25.69
C GLN A 612 26.45 16.74 -25.57
N ASP A 613 27.13 17.38 -26.52
CA ASP A 613 28.59 17.54 -26.48
C ASP A 613 29.04 18.35 -25.27
N LEU A 614 28.29 19.40 -24.93
CA LEU A 614 28.52 20.22 -23.74
C LEU A 614 28.28 19.45 -22.43
N LEU A 615 27.25 18.59 -22.38
CA LEU A 615 27.03 17.71 -21.24
C LEU A 615 28.22 16.76 -21.04
N ILE A 616 28.70 16.11 -22.11
CA ILE A 616 29.86 15.21 -22.02
C ILE A 616 31.11 15.95 -21.57
N LYS A 617 31.36 17.15 -22.10
CA LYS A 617 32.48 18.01 -21.67
C LYS A 617 32.37 18.38 -20.19
N CYS A 618 31.17 18.67 -19.69
CA CYS A 618 30.93 18.96 -18.28
C CYS A 618 31.14 17.73 -17.38
N VAL A 619 30.63 16.56 -17.79
CA VAL A 619 30.75 15.30 -17.05
C VAL A 619 32.18 14.76 -17.03
N SER A 620 33.02 15.13 -18.01
CA SER A 620 34.44 14.79 -18.03
C SER A 620 35.29 15.53 -17.00
N GLN A 621 34.74 16.57 -16.37
CA GLN A 621 35.37 17.32 -15.28
C GLN A 621 34.93 16.78 -13.93
N ASP A 622 35.77 16.95 -12.91
CA ASP A 622 35.37 16.64 -11.53
C ASP A 622 34.44 17.75 -11.02
N LEU A 623 33.14 17.45 -11.01
CA LEU A 623 32.09 18.39 -10.60
C LEU A 623 31.88 18.42 -9.09
N GLY A 624 32.50 17.53 -8.32
CA GLY A 624 32.35 17.45 -6.86
C GLY A 624 30.91 17.15 -6.38
N PHE A 625 30.63 17.60 -5.15
CA PHE A 625 29.39 17.34 -4.42
C PHE A 625 28.76 18.62 -3.87
N SER A 626 27.43 18.70 -3.86
CA SER A 626 26.66 19.80 -3.24
C SER A 626 25.81 19.22 -2.11
N SER A 627 26.00 19.67 -0.87
CA SER A 627 25.26 19.17 0.31
C SER A 627 25.23 17.63 0.43
N GLY A 628 26.34 16.96 0.08
CA GLY A 628 26.44 15.49 0.06
C GLY A 628 25.78 14.79 -1.13
N ARG A 629 25.42 15.53 -2.18
CA ARG A 629 24.80 14.98 -3.41
C ARG A 629 25.76 15.05 -4.58
N ALA A 630 25.81 13.97 -5.36
CA ALA A 630 26.70 13.81 -6.49
C ALA A 630 26.24 14.65 -7.69
N ILE A 631 26.94 15.77 -7.97
CA ILE A 631 26.49 16.78 -8.94
C ILE A 631 26.41 16.18 -10.35
N ALA A 632 27.42 15.42 -10.78
CA ALA A 632 27.43 14.83 -12.12
C ALA A 632 26.25 13.88 -12.33
N ALA A 633 25.91 13.04 -11.34
CA ALA A 633 24.76 12.15 -11.40
C ALA A 633 23.43 12.91 -11.57
N CYS A 634 23.20 13.97 -10.78
CA CYS A 634 21.99 14.78 -10.85
C CYS A 634 21.87 15.53 -12.18
N VAL A 635 22.97 16.11 -12.68
CA VAL A 635 23.02 16.81 -13.97
C VAL A 635 22.72 15.85 -15.12
N ILE A 636 23.38 14.69 -15.15
CA ILE A 636 23.13 13.65 -16.17
C ILE A 636 21.66 13.23 -16.14
N TYR A 637 21.12 12.90 -14.96
CA TYR A 637 19.74 12.47 -14.81
C TYR A 637 18.74 13.51 -15.31
N ARG A 638 18.88 14.78 -14.90
CA ARG A 638 17.96 15.85 -15.31
C ARG A 638 18.02 16.11 -16.82
N CYS A 639 19.21 16.04 -17.44
CA CYS A 639 19.36 16.18 -18.88
C CYS A 639 18.67 15.04 -19.65
N LEU A 640 18.89 13.80 -19.21
CA LEU A 640 18.27 12.62 -19.83
C LEU A 640 16.75 12.62 -19.69
N LEU A 641 16.23 13.10 -18.55
CA LEU A 641 14.79 13.26 -18.32
C LEU A 641 14.19 14.35 -19.19
N HIS A 642 14.83 15.52 -19.29
CA HIS A 642 14.37 16.64 -20.10
C HIS A 642 14.35 16.31 -21.60
N TRP A 643 15.39 15.64 -22.10
CA TRP A 643 15.46 15.18 -23.49
C TRP A 643 14.59 13.95 -23.79
N ARG A 644 13.85 13.43 -22.79
CA ARG A 644 13.05 12.20 -22.87
C ARG A 644 13.82 11.00 -23.38
N SER A 645 15.14 10.96 -23.16
CA SER A 645 16.05 9.94 -23.70
C SER A 645 15.67 8.52 -23.29
N PHE A 646 14.92 8.35 -22.20
CA PHE A 646 14.44 7.06 -21.70
C PHE A 646 13.29 6.45 -22.54
N GLU A 647 12.56 7.27 -23.30
CA GLU A 647 11.38 6.88 -24.10
C GLU A 647 11.73 6.62 -25.58
N VAL A 648 12.97 6.91 -26.01
CA VAL A 648 13.40 6.85 -27.41
C VAL A 648 13.92 5.45 -27.78
N GLU A 649 13.59 4.97 -28.98
CA GLU A 649 14.04 3.65 -29.47
C GLU A 649 15.52 3.60 -29.87
N ARG A 650 16.14 4.75 -30.17
CA ARG A 650 17.56 4.91 -30.51
C ARG A 650 18.12 6.22 -29.95
N THR A 651 19.22 6.14 -29.20
CA THR A 651 19.97 7.31 -28.72
C THR A 651 21.43 6.93 -28.51
N GLY A 652 22.35 7.79 -28.94
CA GLY A 652 23.80 7.61 -28.71
C GLY A 652 24.30 8.25 -27.41
N VAL A 653 23.45 8.98 -26.68
CA VAL A 653 23.85 9.72 -25.47
C VAL A 653 24.29 8.79 -24.34
N PHE A 654 23.58 7.67 -24.18
CA PHE A 654 23.92 6.67 -23.16
C PHE A 654 25.31 6.09 -23.37
N ASP A 655 25.65 5.69 -24.60
CA ASP A 655 26.96 5.13 -24.93
C ASP A 655 28.09 6.14 -24.67
N ARG A 656 27.87 7.42 -24.99
CA ARG A 656 28.86 8.49 -24.77
C ARG A 656 29.08 8.78 -23.27
N ILE A 657 28.03 8.78 -22.47
CA ILE A 657 28.14 8.92 -21.00
C ILE A 657 28.92 7.73 -20.45
N ILE A 658 28.58 6.50 -20.85
CA ILE A 658 29.27 5.28 -20.41
C ILE A 658 30.76 5.28 -20.81
N GLN A 659 31.09 5.72 -22.03
CA GLN A 659 32.49 5.87 -22.46
C GLN A 659 33.26 6.88 -21.61
N THR A 660 32.62 8.00 -21.26
CA THR A 660 33.23 9.04 -20.42
C THR A 660 33.53 8.49 -19.02
N ILE A 661 32.55 7.84 -18.39
CA ILE A 661 32.71 7.15 -17.10
C ILE A 661 33.83 6.09 -17.20
N GLY A 662 33.81 5.28 -18.25
CA GLY A 662 34.82 4.24 -18.49
C GLY A 662 36.24 4.78 -18.59
N SER A 663 36.45 5.86 -19.37
CA SER A 663 37.77 6.50 -19.51
C SER A 663 38.30 7.07 -18.21
N ALA A 664 37.42 7.55 -17.32
CA ALA A 664 37.81 8.10 -16.04
C ALA A 664 38.22 7.02 -15.00
N ILE A 665 37.75 5.79 -15.17
CA ILE A 665 38.00 4.64 -14.27
C ILE A 665 39.17 3.76 -14.75
N GLU A 666 39.69 3.95 -15.97
CA GLU A 666 40.81 3.16 -16.48
C GLU A 666 42.14 3.36 -15.72
N VAL A 667 42.29 4.46 -14.98
CA VAL A 667 43.45 4.73 -14.12
C VAL A 667 43.26 4.06 -12.76
N GLN A 668 43.76 2.82 -12.61
CA GLN A 668 43.47 1.91 -11.49
C GLN A 668 44.01 2.35 -10.12
N ASP A 669 44.94 3.31 -10.06
CA ASP A 669 45.69 3.65 -8.83
C ASP A 669 45.19 4.91 -8.11
N ASN A 670 44.01 5.45 -8.45
CA ASN A 670 43.46 6.64 -7.79
C ASN A 670 42.12 6.33 -7.12
N ASP A 671 42.19 5.94 -5.84
CA ASP A 671 41.00 5.58 -5.05
C ASP A 671 40.03 6.74 -4.83
N ASP A 672 40.51 7.99 -4.88
CA ASP A 672 39.67 9.19 -4.77
C ASP A 672 38.75 9.34 -6.00
N LYS A 673 39.32 9.14 -7.21
CA LYS A 673 38.53 9.10 -8.45
C LYS A 673 37.57 7.91 -8.51
N LEU A 674 37.99 6.75 -8.01
CA LEU A 674 37.13 5.58 -7.93
C LEU A 674 35.97 5.83 -6.95
N ALA A 675 36.22 6.43 -5.78
CA ALA A 675 35.20 6.78 -4.81
C ALA A 675 34.22 7.83 -5.36
N TYR A 676 34.72 8.85 -6.06
CA TYR A 676 33.90 9.83 -6.77
C TYR A 676 32.93 9.18 -7.75
N TRP A 677 33.42 8.29 -8.63
CA TRP A 677 32.57 7.61 -9.61
C TRP A 677 31.68 6.54 -8.99
N LEU A 678 32.06 5.93 -7.86
CA LEU A 678 31.21 5.02 -7.11
C LEU A 678 29.97 5.76 -6.55
N SER A 679 30.16 6.95 -5.99
CA SER A 679 29.05 7.78 -5.48
C SER A 679 28.15 8.29 -6.62
N ASN A 680 28.75 8.79 -7.72
CA ASN A 680 27.98 9.25 -8.88
C ASN A 680 27.20 8.11 -9.56
N SER A 681 27.82 6.94 -9.75
CA SER A 681 27.16 5.80 -10.42
C SER A 681 26.05 5.20 -9.57
N SER A 682 26.24 5.09 -8.24
CA SER A 682 25.21 4.59 -7.33
C SER A 682 24.02 5.55 -7.23
N THR A 683 24.27 6.87 -7.16
CA THR A 683 23.24 7.90 -7.17
C THR A 683 22.45 7.90 -8.48
N LEU A 684 23.13 7.83 -9.63
CA LEU A 684 22.47 7.78 -10.93
C LEU A 684 21.63 6.50 -11.09
N LEU A 685 22.13 5.35 -10.63
CA LEU A 685 21.40 4.08 -10.67
C LEU A 685 20.13 4.11 -9.82
N LEU A 686 20.19 4.72 -8.63
CA LEU A 686 19.02 4.93 -7.75
C LEU A 686 17.94 5.77 -8.45
N LEU A 687 18.34 6.89 -9.05
CA LEU A 687 17.44 7.78 -9.78
C LEU A 687 16.79 7.05 -10.96
N LEU A 688 17.55 6.29 -11.75
CA LEU A 688 17.01 5.47 -12.84
C LEU A 688 16.03 4.41 -12.33
N GLN A 689 16.33 3.73 -11.22
CA GLN A 689 15.46 2.70 -10.67
C GLN A 689 14.11 3.23 -10.20
N ARG A 690 14.07 4.43 -9.62
CA ARG A 690 12.81 5.10 -9.22
C ARG A 690 12.00 5.61 -10.42
N THR A 691 12.67 5.92 -11.54
CA THR A 691 12.03 6.55 -12.71
C THR A 691 11.52 5.54 -13.74
N LEU A 692 12.23 4.42 -13.96
CA LEU A 692 11.90 3.43 -15.00
C LEU A 692 10.90 2.38 -14.45
N LYS A 693 9.75 2.19 -15.12
CA LYS A 693 8.81 1.09 -14.78
C LYS A 693 9.46 -0.27 -15.04
N THR A 694 9.52 -1.12 -14.03
CA THR A 694 9.96 -2.52 -14.18
C THR A 694 8.86 -3.34 -14.84
N THR A 695 8.86 -3.43 -16.17
CA THR A 695 8.06 -4.43 -16.88
C THR A 695 8.75 -5.79 -16.76
N GLY A 696 8.39 -6.55 -15.71
CA GLY A 696 8.59 -8.00 -15.61
C GLY A 696 10.01 -8.51 -15.32
N ALA A 697 10.35 -8.69 -14.02
CA ALA A 697 11.39 -9.64 -13.59
C ALA A 697 11.26 -10.10 -12.11
N ALA A 698 10.09 -9.99 -11.48
CA ALA A 698 9.82 -10.56 -10.16
C ALA A 698 8.63 -11.54 -10.28
N GLY A 699 8.93 -12.75 -10.74
CA GLY A 699 7.90 -13.76 -10.97
C GLY A 699 8.42 -15.07 -11.53
N LEU A 700 9.63 -15.50 -11.15
CA LEU A 700 10.13 -16.84 -11.44
C LEU A 700 10.93 -17.39 -10.25
N THR A 701 10.24 -17.64 -9.15
CA THR A 701 10.54 -18.76 -8.26
C THR A 701 9.25 -19.59 -8.11
N PRO A 702 9.27 -20.89 -8.43
CA PRO A 702 8.09 -21.75 -8.31
C PRO A 702 7.88 -22.10 -6.84
N GLN A 703 7.17 -21.25 -6.10
CA GLN A 703 6.68 -21.61 -4.79
C GLN A 703 5.50 -22.58 -4.96
N ARG A 704 5.79 -23.88 -4.79
CA ARG A 704 4.80 -24.95 -4.66
C ARG A 704 3.78 -24.55 -3.59
N ARG A 705 2.61 -24.06 -4.02
CA ARG A 705 1.38 -24.16 -3.21
C ARG A 705 0.70 -25.47 -3.58
N ARG A 706 0.85 -26.47 -2.70
CA ARG A 706 -0.08 -27.58 -2.58
C ARG A 706 -1.42 -27.00 -2.12
N SER A 707 -2.42 -27.16 -2.97
CA SER A 707 -3.83 -27.06 -2.61
C SER A 707 -4.30 -28.40 -2.04
N THR A 708 -4.81 -28.41 -0.82
CA THR A 708 -5.82 -29.38 -0.41
C THR A 708 -7.13 -28.63 -0.24
N ALA A 709 -8.10 -29.01 -1.07
CA ALA A 709 -9.49 -28.62 -0.95
C ALA A 709 -10.17 -29.55 0.05
N ALA A 710 -10.97 -29.00 0.96
CA ALA A 710 -12.09 -29.69 1.55
C ALA A 710 -13.30 -28.74 1.49
N SER A 711 -14.25 -29.17 0.68
CA SER A 711 -15.59 -28.63 0.50
C SER A 711 -16.44 -28.90 1.73
N PHE A 712 -17.33 -27.99 2.11
CA PHE A 712 -18.77 -28.21 2.38
C PHE A 712 -19.37 -26.99 3.11
N GLY A 713 -20.60 -26.60 2.70
CA GLY A 713 -21.55 -25.93 3.59
C GLY A 713 -21.76 -24.42 3.42
N ARG A 714 -22.64 -24.02 2.48
CA ARG A 714 -23.37 -22.73 2.52
C ARG A 714 -24.27 -22.69 3.77
N VAL A 715 -24.65 -21.52 4.31
CA VAL A 715 -26.01 -20.94 4.13
C VAL A 715 -26.10 -19.56 4.85
N PHE A 716 -26.50 -18.53 4.08
CA PHE A 716 -27.28 -17.31 4.39
C PHE A 716 -26.85 -16.32 5.52
N SER A 717 -26.46 -15.07 5.18
CA SER A 717 -27.30 -13.86 4.97
C SER A 717 -27.87 -13.30 6.29
N GLY A 718 -27.32 -12.25 6.90
CA GLY A 718 -27.50 -10.82 6.55
C GLY A 718 -28.25 -10.13 7.71
N ILE A 719 -27.75 -9.05 8.33
CA ILE A 719 -28.19 -7.65 8.14
C ILE A 719 -27.24 -6.70 8.91
N ARG A 720 -26.63 -5.79 8.13
CA ARG A 720 -26.38 -4.34 8.34
C ARG A 720 -26.30 -3.74 9.77
N ALA A 721 -25.19 -3.05 10.05
CA ALA A 721 -25.19 -1.68 10.61
C ALA A 721 -23.89 -0.94 10.21
N SER A 722 -24.04 0.30 9.76
CA SER A 722 -22.97 1.29 9.59
C SER A 722 -23.06 2.27 10.76
N PRO A 723 -21.99 3.01 11.07
CA PRO A 723 -22.16 4.46 11.11
C PRO A 723 -21.16 5.18 10.19
N GLN A 724 -21.60 6.38 9.81
CA GLN A 724 -20.97 7.33 8.92
C GLN A 724 -20.02 8.26 9.67
N SER A 725 -18.98 8.73 8.98
CA SER A 725 -18.45 10.11 8.97
C SER A 725 -17.11 10.07 8.22
N ALA A 726 -16.73 10.91 7.27
CA ALA A 726 -17.40 11.91 6.45
C ALA A 726 -16.39 12.21 5.32
N ALA A 727 -16.86 12.28 4.08
CA ALA A 727 -16.39 13.17 3.00
C ALA A 727 -16.88 12.62 1.66
N ARG A 728 -17.90 13.26 1.09
CA ARG A 728 -18.35 13.03 -0.29
C ARG A 728 -17.39 13.71 -1.28
N PRO A 729 -17.19 13.13 -2.47
CA PRO A 729 -16.63 13.85 -3.61
C PRO A 729 -17.76 14.52 -4.41
N PHE A 730 -17.56 15.76 -4.84
CA PHE A 730 -18.33 16.37 -5.92
C PHE A 730 -17.38 17.06 -6.89
N LEU A 731 -17.76 17.00 -8.17
CA LEU A 731 -16.99 17.33 -9.36
C LEU A 731 -16.55 18.79 -9.47
N GLY A 732 -15.36 18.97 -10.07
CA GLY A 732 -15.13 19.95 -11.14
C GLY A 732 -14.44 21.25 -10.76
N SER A 733 -13.13 21.35 -11.02
CA SER A 733 -12.54 22.50 -11.70
C SER A 733 -11.13 22.19 -12.18
N ARG A 734 -10.85 22.58 -13.42
CA ARG A 734 -9.51 22.79 -13.95
C ARG A 734 -8.76 23.82 -13.10
N LEU A 735 -7.43 23.76 -13.23
CA LEU A 735 -6.39 24.73 -12.88
C LEU A 735 -5.62 24.42 -11.59
N ILE A 736 -4.31 24.22 -11.82
CA ILE A 736 -3.18 24.35 -10.88
C ILE A 736 -3.04 23.20 -9.88
N GLY A 737 -2.07 22.31 -10.12
CA GLY A 737 -1.69 21.23 -9.22
C GLY A 737 -0.18 20.94 -9.31
N GLY A 738 0.50 21.15 -8.18
CA GLY A 738 1.96 21.14 -8.02
C GLY A 738 2.64 19.78 -8.21
N LEU A 739 3.94 19.90 -8.49
CA LEU A 739 4.93 18.85 -8.66
C LEU A 739 5.18 18.10 -7.34
N GLY A 740 4.94 16.79 -7.32
CA GLY A 740 5.30 15.93 -6.19
C GLY A 740 5.15 14.43 -6.44
N ASP A 741 4.92 14.00 -7.68
CA ASP A 741 4.90 12.59 -8.08
C ASP A 741 5.86 12.44 -9.26
N LEU A 742 7.03 11.83 -9.02
CA LEU A 742 7.97 11.46 -10.09
C LEU A 742 7.22 10.57 -11.10
N ARG A 743 6.90 11.13 -12.27
CA ARG A 743 6.27 10.42 -13.38
C ARG A 743 7.08 9.16 -13.69
N GLN A 744 6.54 8.00 -13.39
CA GLN A 744 7.13 6.73 -13.82
C GLN A 744 7.09 6.63 -15.35
N VAL A 745 8.27 6.53 -15.96
CA VAL A 745 8.48 6.49 -17.42
C VAL A 745 8.54 5.05 -17.92
N GLU A 746 7.93 4.77 -19.08
CA GLU A 746 8.04 3.49 -19.77
C GLU A 746 9.38 3.41 -20.53
N ALA A 747 10.36 2.74 -19.93
CA ALA A 747 11.71 2.64 -20.48
C ALA A 747 11.76 1.80 -21.76
N LYS A 748 12.39 2.32 -22.83
CA LYS A 748 12.76 1.53 -24.01
C LYS A 748 14.09 0.79 -23.83
N TYR A 749 14.39 -0.14 -24.75
CA TYR A 749 15.57 -1.01 -24.66
C TYR A 749 16.91 -0.28 -24.41
N PRO A 750 17.24 0.86 -25.07
CA PRO A 750 18.48 1.58 -24.79
C PRO A 750 18.62 2.06 -23.34
N ALA A 751 17.51 2.47 -22.70
CA ALA A 751 17.51 2.89 -21.30
C ALA A 751 17.70 1.72 -20.33
N LEU A 752 17.15 0.54 -20.65
CA LEU A 752 17.38 -0.69 -19.88
C LEU A 752 18.83 -1.17 -20.01
N LEU A 753 19.41 -1.09 -21.20
CA LEU A 753 20.82 -1.41 -21.44
C LEU A 753 21.74 -0.45 -20.70
N PHE A 754 21.44 0.86 -20.72
CA PHE A 754 22.17 1.88 -19.96
C PHE A 754 22.15 1.58 -18.46
N LYS A 755 20.98 1.21 -17.90
CA LYS A 755 20.88 0.78 -16.49
C LYS A 755 21.76 -0.44 -16.20
N GLN A 756 21.73 -1.46 -17.05
CA GLN A 756 22.55 -2.67 -16.89
C GLN A 756 24.05 -2.38 -16.97
N GLN A 757 24.46 -1.54 -17.91
CA GLN A 757 25.86 -1.11 -18.04
C GLN A 757 26.31 -0.33 -16.80
N LEU A 758 25.47 0.59 -16.30
CA LEU A 758 25.76 1.35 -15.08
C LEU A 758 25.89 0.45 -13.84
N THR A 759 25.06 -0.58 -13.72
CA THR A 759 25.21 -1.62 -12.69
C THR A 759 26.57 -2.32 -12.80
N ALA A 760 26.94 -2.77 -14.00
CA ALA A 760 28.25 -3.42 -14.21
C ALA A 760 29.43 -2.48 -13.92
N PHE A 761 29.30 -1.18 -14.17
CA PHE A 761 30.31 -0.18 -13.80
C PHE A 761 30.43 -0.02 -12.29
N LEU A 762 29.32 0.10 -11.57
CA LEU A 762 29.32 0.17 -10.11
C LEU A 762 29.99 -1.07 -9.50
N GLU A 763 29.62 -2.25 -9.97
CA GLU A 763 30.23 -3.53 -9.59
C GLU A 763 31.74 -3.57 -9.83
N LYS A 764 32.17 -3.07 -11.00
CA LYS A 764 33.59 -2.98 -11.38
C LYS A 764 34.37 -2.00 -10.48
N ILE A 765 33.84 -0.79 -10.24
CA ILE A 765 34.49 0.21 -9.38
C ILE A 765 34.59 -0.31 -7.95
N TYR A 766 33.52 -0.90 -7.42
CA TYR A 766 33.51 -1.53 -6.10
C TYR A 766 34.56 -2.64 -6.01
N GLY A 767 34.64 -3.51 -7.02
CA GLY A 767 35.65 -4.56 -7.10
C GLY A 767 37.09 -4.01 -7.11
N MET A 768 37.33 -2.93 -7.86
CA MET A 768 38.64 -2.27 -7.92
C MET A 768 39.08 -1.69 -6.57
N ILE A 769 38.20 -0.94 -5.87
CA ILE A 769 38.51 -0.39 -4.54
C ILE A 769 38.80 -1.51 -3.54
N ARG A 770 37.99 -2.57 -3.55
CA ARG A 770 38.20 -3.75 -2.71
C ARG A 770 39.55 -4.42 -3.01
N ASP A 771 39.87 -4.63 -4.28
CA ASP A 771 41.08 -5.36 -4.68
C ASP A 771 42.35 -4.52 -4.42
N ASN A 772 42.28 -3.19 -4.58
CA ASN A 772 43.34 -2.26 -4.17
C ASN A 772 43.61 -2.35 -2.66
N LEU A 773 42.55 -2.33 -1.85
CA LEU A 773 42.65 -2.45 -0.39
C LEU A 773 43.19 -3.84 0.03
N LYS A 774 42.75 -4.93 -0.62
CA LYS A 774 43.32 -6.29 -0.41
C LYS A 774 44.81 -6.32 -0.74
N LYS A 775 45.22 -5.70 -1.84
CA LYS A 775 46.62 -5.66 -2.31
C LYS A 775 47.52 -4.92 -1.33
N GLU A 776 47.06 -3.82 -0.74
CA GLU A 776 47.82 -3.07 0.28
C GLU A 776 47.92 -3.80 1.63
N ILE A 777 46.85 -4.47 2.05
CA ILE A 777 46.79 -5.15 3.35
C ILE A 777 47.51 -6.52 3.33
N SER A 778 47.44 -7.26 2.21
CA SER A 778 48.00 -8.62 2.08
C SER A 778 49.45 -8.80 2.56
N PRO A 779 50.43 -7.96 2.17
CA PRO A 779 51.82 -8.12 2.65
C PRO A 779 51.95 -7.89 4.16
N LEU A 780 51.13 -7.02 4.76
CA LEU A 780 51.13 -6.75 6.20
C LEU A 780 50.53 -7.91 7.00
N LEU A 781 49.48 -8.57 6.49
CA LEU A 781 48.87 -9.73 7.15
C LEU A 781 49.85 -10.91 7.30
N GLY A 782 50.74 -11.11 6.31
CA GLY A 782 51.80 -12.10 6.39
C GLY A 782 52.77 -11.88 7.55
N LEU A 783 52.99 -10.62 7.94
CA LEU A 783 53.84 -10.19 9.06
C LEU A 783 53.09 -10.18 10.40
N CYS A 784 51.75 -10.06 10.37
CA CYS A 784 50.91 -9.97 11.56
C CYS A 784 50.61 -11.31 12.24
N ILE A 785 50.90 -12.44 11.59
CA ILE A 785 50.58 -13.80 12.08
C ILE A 785 51.68 -14.42 12.95
N GLN A 786 52.90 -13.89 12.91
CA GLN A 786 54.03 -14.37 13.71
C GLN A 786 54.58 -13.21 14.52
N ALA A 787 54.70 -13.39 15.84
CA ALA A 787 55.31 -12.40 16.71
C ALA A 787 56.80 -12.21 16.32
N PRO A 788 57.26 -10.97 16.07
CA PRO A 788 58.68 -10.66 15.92
C PRO A 788 59.54 -11.28 17.03
N ARG A 789 60.42 -12.22 16.65
CA ARG A 789 61.39 -12.81 17.58
C ARG A 789 62.52 -11.82 17.80
N THR A 790 62.49 -11.08 18.91
CA THR A 790 63.66 -10.29 19.33
C THR A 790 64.82 -11.25 19.60
N SER A 791 65.89 -11.15 18.80
CA SER A 791 67.10 -11.92 18.95
C SER A 791 67.62 -11.74 20.38
N ARG A 792 67.82 -12.84 21.12
CA ARG A 792 68.33 -12.90 22.50
C ARG A 792 69.77 -12.38 22.69
N ALA A 793 70.31 -11.58 21.76
CA ALA A 793 71.69 -11.14 21.74
C ALA A 793 71.83 -9.63 21.95
N SER A 794 71.26 -9.09 23.03
CA SER A 794 71.69 -7.86 23.71
C SER A 794 70.64 -7.49 24.77
N LEU A 795 70.82 -7.96 26.01
CA LEU A 795 70.12 -7.41 27.17
C LEU A 795 70.97 -7.66 28.41
N ILE A 796 72.05 -6.88 28.52
CA ILE A 796 72.77 -6.67 29.77
C ILE A 796 72.00 -5.63 30.58
N LYS A 797 71.66 -6.03 31.81
CA LYS A 797 71.19 -5.26 32.99
C LYS A 797 70.77 -3.79 32.80
N GLY A 798 69.50 -3.52 33.10
CA GLY A 798 69.02 -2.25 33.66
C GLY A 798 67.75 -1.72 32.98
N SER A 799 66.66 -1.55 33.75
CA SER A 799 65.33 -1.04 33.34
C SER A 799 64.41 -2.00 32.58
N ARG A 800 63.69 -2.86 33.33
CA ARG A 800 62.77 -3.90 32.81
C ARG A 800 61.36 -3.42 32.46
N SER A 801 60.93 -2.23 32.89
CA SER A 801 59.56 -1.75 32.63
C SER A 801 59.44 -0.96 31.31
N GLN A 802 60.46 -0.18 30.96
CA GLN A 802 60.41 0.71 29.78
C GLN A 802 60.81 0.00 28.47
N ALA A 803 61.70 -1.00 28.54
CA ALA A 803 62.08 -1.83 27.38
C ALA A 803 60.95 -2.78 26.92
N ASN A 804 60.12 -3.26 27.83
CA ASN A 804 58.96 -4.10 27.51
C ASN A 804 57.84 -3.32 26.80
N ALA A 805 57.62 -2.06 27.19
CA ALA A 805 56.65 -1.19 26.53
C ALA A 805 57.06 -0.86 25.08
N LEU A 806 58.35 -0.57 24.86
CA LEU A 806 58.90 -0.28 23.52
C LEU A 806 58.91 -1.53 22.61
N ALA A 807 59.19 -2.70 23.18
CA ALA A 807 59.10 -3.99 22.48
C ALA A 807 57.63 -4.33 22.12
N GLN A 808 56.67 -4.10 23.02
CA GLN A 808 55.23 -4.24 22.72
C GLN A 808 54.74 -3.23 21.67
N GLN A 809 55.25 -1.99 21.67
CA GLN A 809 54.93 -0.99 20.65
C GLN A 809 55.42 -1.39 19.26
N THR A 810 56.61 -2.01 19.18
CA THR A 810 57.17 -2.51 17.91
C THR A 810 56.40 -3.72 17.39
N LEU A 811 55.88 -4.57 18.28
CA LEU A 811 55.03 -5.71 17.94
C LEU A 811 53.71 -5.26 17.30
N ILE A 812 53.06 -4.21 17.81
CA ILE A 812 51.73 -3.75 17.34
C ILE A 812 51.82 -2.88 16.06
N ALA A 813 53.01 -2.42 15.68
CA ALA A 813 53.22 -1.50 14.55
C ALA A 813 52.62 -1.99 13.21
N HIS A 814 52.69 -3.29 12.91
CA HIS A 814 52.11 -3.85 11.69
C HIS A 814 50.57 -3.80 11.70
N TRP A 815 49.95 -4.08 12.85
CA TRP A 815 48.51 -3.98 13.04
C TRP A 815 48.03 -2.53 12.96
N GLN A 816 48.76 -1.59 13.56
CA GLN A 816 48.49 -0.15 13.43
C GLN A 816 48.62 0.34 11.98
N SER A 817 49.54 -0.22 11.19
CA SER A 817 49.63 0.09 9.76
C SER A 817 48.39 -0.37 9.00
N ILE A 818 47.84 -1.56 9.32
CA ILE A 818 46.58 -2.03 8.73
C ILE A 818 45.43 -1.11 9.13
N VAL A 819 45.31 -0.78 10.42
CA VAL A 819 44.29 0.17 10.93
C VAL A 819 44.40 1.52 10.23
N LYS A 820 45.61 2.03 10.00
CA LYS A 820 45.85 3.28 9.27
C LYS A 820 45.37 3.19 7.81
N ILE A 821 45.65 2.09 7.11
CA ILE A 821 45.17 1.87 5.74
C ILE A 821 43.63 1.83 5.71
N LEU A 822 43.01 1.05 6.60
CA LEU A 822 41.54 0.98 6.71
C LEU A 822 40.92 2.35 6.99
N THR A 823 41.55 3.15 7.86
CA THR A 823 41.13 4.52 8.20
C THR A 823 41.28 5.47 7.02
N ASN A 824 42.38 5.38 6.26
CA ASN A 824 42.58 6.20 5.06
C ASN A 824 41.49 5.92 4.01
N TYR A 825 41.21 4.65 3.72
CA TYR A 825 40.14 4.29 2.79
C TYR A 825 38.76 4.73 3.28
N LEU A 826 38.48 4.58 4.59
CA LEU A 826 37.24 5.08 5.19
C LEU A 826 37.09 6.60 4.99
N ASN A 827 38.17 7.36 5.18
CA ASN A 827 38.17 8.81 5.02
C ASN A 827 37.99 9.21 3.55
N VAL A 828 38.65 8.53 2.60
CA VAL A 828 38.47 8.79 1.15
C VAL A 828 37.03 8.52 0.72
N LEU A 829 36.44 7.40 1.17
CA LEU A 829 35.06 7.06 0.85
C LEU A 829 34.05 8.03 1.49
N LYS A 830 34.30 8.49 2.73
CA LYS A 830 33.49 9.51 3.40
C LYS A 830 33.60 10.88 2.73
N ALA A 831 34.81 11.31 2.36
CA ALA A 831 35.05 12.59 1.69
C ALA A 831 34.33 12.68 0.33
N ASN A 832 34.19 11.54 -0.36
CA ASN A 832 33.46 11.42 -1.63
C ASN A 832 31.98 11.06 -1.46
N TYR A 833 31.42 11.18 -0.26
CA TYR A 833 30.01 10.89 0.05
C TYR A 833 29.55 9.54 -0.53
N VAL A 834 30.40 8.51 -0.43
CA VAL A 834 30.01 7.17 -0.84
C VAL A 834 28.94 6.67 0.15
N PRO A 835 27.84 6.06 -0.34
CA PRO A 835 26.76 5.56 0.50
C PRO A 835 27.28 4.61 1.58
N SER A 836 26.89 4.83 2.84
CA SER A 836 27.39 4.07 4.00
C SER A 836 27.15 2.57 3.88
N PHE A 837 26.04 2.16 3.25
CA PHE A 837 25.79 0.76 2.88
C PHE A 837 26.91 0.14 2.03
N LEU A 838 27.37 0.83 0.98
CA LEU A 838 28.45 0.34 0.11
C LEU A 838 29.78 0.29 0.87
N ILE A 839 30.06 1.30 1.70
CA ILE A 839 31.26 1.35 2.54
C ILE A 839 31.29 0.15 3.50
N SER A 840 30.17 -0.12 4.18
CA SER A 840 30.01 -1.26 5.08
C SER A 840 30.25 -2.60 4.39
N LYS A 841 29.76 -2.75 3.15
CA LYS A 841 30.02 -3.95 2.35
C LYS A 841 31.48 -4.12 1.96
N VAL A 842 32.18 -3.04 1.59
CA VAL A 842 33.63 -3.10 1.33
C VAL A 842 34.36 -3.64 2.56
N PHE A 843 34.14 -3.04 3.73
CA PHE A 843 34.86 -3.44 4.94
C PHE A 843 34.48 -4.84 5.42
N THR A 844 33.22 -5.26 5.25
CA THR A 844 32.80 -6.63 5.59
C THR A 844 33.61 -7.65 4.77
N GLN A 845 33.78 -7.43 3.46
CA GLN A 845 34.59 -8.32 2.62
C GLN A 845 36.08 -8.28 2.94
N ILE A 846 36.61 -7.10 3.30
CA ILE A 846 38.00 -6.97 3.71
C ILE A 846 38.26 -7.69 5.03
N PHE A 847 37.36 -7.59 6.00
CA PHE A 847 37.47 -8.33 7.26
C PHE A 847 37.34 -9.85 7.03
N SER A 848 36.45 -10.27 6.13
CA SER A 848 36.36 -11.68 5.71
C SER A 848 37.68 -12.16 5.07
N PHE A 849 38.29 -11.35 4.21
CA PHE A 849 39.62 -11.62 3.63
C PHE A 849 40.73 -11.71 4.69
N ILE A 850 40.75 -10.78 5.65
CA ILE A 850 41.68 -10.82 6.80
C ILE A 850 41.50 -12.12 7.58
N ASN A 851 40.25 -12.53 7.85
CA ASN A 851 39.94 -13.79 8.53
C ASN A 851 40.50 -14.99 7.75
N VAL A 852 40.23 -15.08 6.44
CA VAL A 852 40.71 -16.16 5.58
C VAL A 852 42.24 -16.23 5.56
N GLN A 853 42.91 -15.10 5.34
CA GLN A 853 44.38 -15.04 5.24
C GLN A 853 45.07 -15.43 6.55
N LEU A 854 44.62 -14.88 7.68
CA LEU A 854 45.21 -15.17 8.98
C LEU A 854 44.92 -16.59 9.44
N PHE A 855 43.68 -17.06 9.27
CA PHE A 855 43.27 -18.40 9.69
C PHE A 855 43.94 -19.49 8.85
N ASN A 856 44.00 -19.34 7.52
CA ASN A 856 44.71 -20.29 6.66
C ASN A 856 46.22 -20.28 6.97
N SER A 857 46.81 -19.10 7.22
CA SER A 857 48.21 -18.99 7.65
C SER A 857 48.50 -19.71 8.96
N LEU A 858 47.58 -19.63 9.94
CA LEU A 858 47.67 -20.33 11.22
C LEU A 858 47.61 -21.85 11.04
N LEU A 859 46.72 -22.34 10.16
CA LEU A 859 46.55 -23.77 9.92
C LEU A 859 47.67 -24.42 9.08
N LEU A 860 48.40 -23.63 8.31
CA LEU A 860 49.47 -24.12 7.43
C LEU A 860 50.84 -24.14 8.11
N ARG A 861 51.07 -23.35 9.15
CA ARG A 861 52.38 -23.19 9.80
C ARG A 861 52.37 -23.61 11.26
N ARG A 862 53.20 -24.61 11.60
CA ARG A 862 53.33 -25.10 12.98
C ARG A 862 53.86 -24.01 13.93
N GLU A 863 54.78 -23.16 13.48
CA GLU A 863 55.31 -22.08 14.33
C GLU A 863 54.25 -21.04 14.74
N CYS A 864 53.14 -20.92 14.02
CA CYS A 864 52.07 -19.95 14.33
C CYS A 864 51.11 -20.44 15.42
N CYS A 865 51.01 -21.76 15.65
CA CYS A 865 50.16 -22.36 16.69
C CYS A 865 50.87 -22.41 18.05
N SER A 866 51.24 -21.25 18.62
CA SER A 866 51.80 -21.15 19.97
C SER A 866 50.99 -20.25 20.90
N PHE A 867 51.24 -20.34 22.20
CA PHE A 867 50.59 -19.48 23.19
C PHE A 867 50.96 -18.01 22.96
N SER A 868 52.25 -17.69 22.77
CA SER A 868 52.72 -16.32 22.56
C SER A 868 52.20 -15.71 21.25
N ASN A 869 52.14 -16.49 20.16
CA ASN A 869 51.58 -16.04 18.88
C ASN A 869 50.06 -15.87 18.99
N GLY A 870 49.39 -16.72 19.76
CA GLY A 870 47.99 -16.53 20.12
C GLY A 870 47.75 -15.19 20.84
N GLU A 871 48.53 -14.88 21.88
CA GLU A 871 48.43 -13.58 22.57
C GLU A 871 48.69 -12.40 21.64
N TYR A 872 49.70 -12.51 20.77
CA TYR A 872 50.06 -11.47 19.81
C TYR A 872 48.96 -11.18 18.79
N VAL A 873 48.43 -12.22 18.14
CA VAL A 873 47.33 -12.08 17.18
C VAL A 873 46.06 -11.62 17.90
N LYS A 874 45.81 -12.06 19.13
CA LYS A 874 44.67 -11.60 19.94
C LYS A 874 44.72 -10.10 20.22
N ALA A 875 45.89 -9.57 20.56
CA ALA A 875 46.10 -8.14 20.76
C ALA A 875 45.90 -7.35 19.45
N GLY A 876 46.40 -7.86 18.32
CA GLY A 876 46.16 -7.25 17.01
C GLY A 876 44.69 -7.26 16.57
N LEU A 877 43.95 -8.34 16.86
CA LEU A 877 42.51 -8.41 16.61
C LEU A 877 41.73 -7.40 17.47
N ALA A 878 42.18 -7.09 18.68
CA ALA A 878 41.58 -6.03 19.51
C ALA A 878 41.77 -4.63 18.91
N GLU A 879 42.88 -4.35 18.22
CA GLU A 879 43.05 -3.09 17.47
C GLU A 879 42.03 -2.98 16.31
N LEU A 880 41.73 -4.09 15.62
CA LEU A 880 40.68 -4.14 14.60
C LEU A 880 39.27 -3.98 15.20
N GLU A 881 39.02 -4.55 16.39
CA GLU A 881 37.77 -4.34 17.13
C GLU A 881 37.57 -2.86 17.48
N GLN A 882 38.63 -2.22 17.99
CA GLN A 882 38.62 -0.80 18.32
C GLN A 882 38.41 0.07 17.08
N TRP A 883 38.97 -0.31 15.93
CA TRP A 883 38.71 0.37 14.66
C TRP A 883 37.25 0.25 14.22
N CYS A 884 36.60 -0.92 14.38
CA CYS A 884 35.18 -1.08 14.08
C CYS A 884 34.31 -0.14 14.93
N ILE A 885 34.66 0.04 16.21
CA ILE A 885 33.97 0.99 17.10
C ILE A 885 34.18 2.43 16.61
N TYR A 886 35.42 2.80 16.25
CA TYR A 886 35.74 4.13 15.71
C TYR A 886 35.02 4.42 14.39
N ALA A 887 34.95 3.44 13.48
CA ALA A 887 34.28 3.58 12.20
C ALA A 887 32.75 3.74 12.33
N THR A 888 32.18 3.42 13.50
CA THR A 888 30.74 3.36 13.85
C THR A 888 29.98 2.25 13.12
N GLU A 889 28.86 1.82 13.70
CA GLU A 889 28.01 0.74 13.17
C GLU A 889 27.53 1.03 11.72
N GLU A 890 27.35 2.32 11.39
CA GLU A 890 26.93 2.77 10.06
C GLU A 890 27.92 2.37 8.94
N TYR A 891 29.24 2.45 9.19
CA TYR A 891 30.28 2.18 8.18
C TYR A 891 31.00 0.85 8.41
N ALA A 892 31.08 0.35 9.64
CA ALA A 892 31.67 -0.96 9.92
C ALA A 892 30.67 -2.10 9.68
N GLY A 893 29.37 -1.90 9.93
CA GLY A 893 28.34 -2.96 9.86
C GLY A 893 28.76 -4.24 10.57
N SER A 894 28.56 -5.40 9.91
CA SER A 894 28.89 -6.72 10.46
C SER A 894 30.37 -7.13 10.31
N SER A 895 31.28 -6.21 9.99
CA SER A 895 32.69 -6.52 9.72
C SER A 895 33.39 -7.29 10.85
N TRP A 896 33.05 -7.00 12.12
CA TRP A 896 33.63 -7.68 13.28
C TRP A 896 33.24 -9.17 13.38
N GLU A 897 32.06 -9.53 12.89
CA GLU A 897 31.54 -10.90 12.91
C GLU A 897 32.26 -11.80 11.89
N GLU A 898 32.80 -11.22 10.81
CA GLU A 898 33.55 -11.94 9.78
C GLU A 898 34.85 -12.54 10.31
N LEU A 899 35.45 -11.95 11.36
CA LEU A 899 36.68 -12.44 12.00
C LEU A 899 36.47 -13.66 12.92
N LYS A 900 35.28 -14.27 12.93
CA LYS A 900 34.91 -15.35 13.85
C LYS A 900 35.85 -16.56 13.86
N HIS A 901 36.41 -16.99 12.71
CA HIS A 901 37.25 -18.18 12.66
C HIS A 901 38.62 -17.94 13.31
N ILE A 902 39.31 -16.85 12.93
CA ILE A 902 40.59 -16.49 13.55
C ILE A 902 40.43 -16.12 15.03
N ARG A 903 39.34 -15.43 15.40
CA ARG A 903 39.04 -15.07 16.81
C ARG A 903 38.86 -16.31 17.69
N GLN A 904 38.08 -17.30 17.24
CA GLN A 904 37.89 -18.54 17.98
C GLN A 904 39.17 -19.37 18.05
N ALA A 905 39.92 -19.48 16.94
CA ALA A 905 41.18 -20.23 16.91
C ALA A 905 42.22 -19.64 17.87
N VAL A 906 42.41 -18.33 17.83
CA VAL A 906 43.35 -17.62 18.70
C VAL A 906 42.85 -17.60 20.15
N GLY A 907 41.55 -17.43 20.36
CA GLY A 907 40.91 -17.57 21.67
C GLY A 907 41.22 -18.93 22.29
N PHE A 908 41.10 -20.00 21.52
CA PHE A 908 41.45 -21.36 21.93
C PHE A 908 42.94 -21.51 22.25
N LEU A 909 43.85 -20.97 21.43
CA LEU A 909 45.30 -21.02 21.67
C LEU A 909 45.73 -20.38 23.00
N VAL A 910 45.01 -19.36 23.48
CA VAL A 910 45.36 -18.59 24.70
C VAL A 910 44.72 -19.19 25.99
N ILE A 911 43.94 -20.27 25.90
CA ILE A 911 43.35 -20.92 27.10
C ILE A 911 44.43 -21.65 27.92
N HIS A 912 44.54 -21.40 29.23
CA HIS A 912 45.55 -22.06 30.07
C HIS A 912 45.21 -23.52 30.45
N GLN A 913 43.93 -23.88 30.59
CA GLN A 913 43.49 -25.21 31.07
C GLN A 913 42.96 -26.11 29.94
N LYS A 914 43.60 -26.11 28.76
CA LYS A 914 43.18 -26.93 27.60
C LYS A 914 43.00 -28.44 27.91
N PRO A 915 43.85 -29.09 28.71
CA PRO A 915 43.71 -30.52 29.00
C PRO A 915 42.45 -30.90 29.78
N LYS A 916 41.85 -29.94 30.51
CA LYS A 916 40.65 -30.18 31.34
C LYS A 916 39.34 -29.97 30.57
N LYS A 917 39.42 -29.51 29.32
CA LYS A 917 38.25 -29.19 28.49
C LYS A 917 37.76 -30.43 27.75
N THR A 918 36.47 -30.71 27.87
CA THR A 918 35.83 -31.81 27.14
C THR A 918 35.61 -31.42 25.67
N LEU A 919 35.48 -32.43 24.79
CA LEU A 919 35.22 -32.20 23.37
C LEU A 919 33.92 -31.40 23.12
N LYS A 920 32.89 -31.62 23.96
CA LYS A 920 31.62 -30.87 23.89
C LYS A 920 31.81 -29.41 24.29
N GLU A 921 32.54 -29.11 25.36
CA GLU A 921 32.87 -27.73 25.75
C GLU A 921 33.69 -27.02 24.66
N ILE A 922 34.63 -27.71 24.03
CA ILE A 922 35.44 -27.13 22.95
C ILE A 922 34.58 -26.80 21.71
N THR A 923 33.69 -27.72 21.32
CA THR A 923 32.91 -27.57 20.09
C THR A 923 31.70 -26.65 20.27
N ASN A 924 31.01 -26.70 21.41
CA ASN A 924 29.77 -25.94 21.60
C ASN A 924 29.99 -24.58 22.25
N ASP A 925 30.91 -24.49 23.22
CA ASP A 925 31.04 -23.29 24.07
C ASP A 925 32.23 -22.41 23.67
N LEU A 926 33.34 -23.01 23.19
CA LEU A 926 34.57 -22.27 22.89
C LEU A 926 34.75 -21.98 21.39
N CYS A 927 34.46 -22.93 20.52
CA CYS A 927 34.72 -22.82 19.08
C CYS A 927 33.57 -23.37 18.20
N PRO A 928 32.35 -22.83 18.30
CA PRO A 928 31.18 -23.33 17.55
C PRO A 928 31.25 -23.13 16.04
N VAL A 929 32.17 -22.29 15.54
CA VAL A 929 32.31 -22.00 14.11
C VAL A 929 33.39 -22.88 13.47
N LEU A 930 34.32 -23.43 14.24
CA LEU A 930 35.43 -24.24 13.73
C LEU A 930 35.01 -25.69 13.50
N SER A 931 35.37 -26.26 12.35
CA SER A 931 35.11 -27.67 12.09
C SER A 931 35.98 -28.59 12.94
N ILE A 932 35.55 -29.84 13.15
CA ILE A 932 36.33 -30.84 13.87
C ILE A 932 37.71 -31.05 13.22
N GLN A 933 37.80 -31.01 11.88
CA GLN A 933 39.07 -31.08 11.16
C GLN A 933 40.01 -29.90 11.48
N GLN A 934 39.47 -28.68 11.52
CA GLN A 934 40.23 -27.48 11.86
C GLN A 934 40.72 -27.52 13.32
N LEU A 935 39.84 -27.89 14.26
CA LEU A 935 40.16 -28.05 15.67
C LEU A 935 41.22 -29.12 15.92
N TYR A 936 41.11 -30.27 15.25
CA TYR A 936 42.11 -31.33 15.31
C TYR A 936 43.47 -30.83 14.82
N ARG A 937 43.51 -30.09 13.72
CA ARG A 937 44.75 -29.55 13.16
C ARG A 937 45.40 -28.51 14.09
N ILE A 938 44.62 -27.57 14.63
CA ILE A 938 45.12 -26.58 15.60
C ILE A 938 45.65 -27.29 16.86
N SER A 939 44.90 -28.26 17.39
CA SER A 939 45.24 -29.00 18.60
C SER A 939 46.51 -29.85 18.47
N THR A 940 46.74 -30.43 17.30
CA THR A 940 47.92 -31.27 17.01
C THR A 940 49.16 -30.45 16.66
N MET A 941 49.00 -29.24 16.11
CA MET A 941 50.11 -28.33 15.84
C MET A 941 50.48 -27.44 17.04
N TYR A 942 49.59 -27.31 18.02
CA TYR A 942 49.80 -26.48 19.20
C TYR A 942 51.05 -26.89 19.99
N TRP A 943 51.82 -25.90 20.41
CA TRP A 943 52.86 -26.07 21.42
C TRP A 943 52.93 -24.81 22.29
N ASP A 944 53.12 -24.98 23.60
CA ASP A 944 53.28 -23.84 24.50
C ASP A 944 54.76 -23.45 24.63
N ASP A 945 55.06 -22.22 24.24
CA ASP A 945 56.40 -21.65 24.21
C ASP A 945 56.73 -20.75 25.40
N LYS A 946 55.75 -20.47 26.28
CA LYS A 946 55.85 -19.53 27.40
C LYS A 946 55.64 -20.17 28.76
N TYR A 947 54.68 -21.09 28.89
CA TYR A 947 54.31 -21.72 30.18
C TYR A 947 54.43 -23.25 30.19
N GLY A 948 54.81 -23.87 29.06
CA GLY A 948 54.97 -25.33 28.96
C GLY A 948 53.68 -26.13 29.16
N THR A 949 52.51 -25.50 28.97
CA THR A 949 51.20 -26.15 29.07
C THR A 949 51.00 -27.19 27.97
N HIS A 950 50.39 -28.32 28.35
CA HIS A 950 50.03 -29.37 27.41
C HIS A 950 48.83 -28.95 26.54
N THR A 951 48.76 -29.52 25.33
CA THR A 951 47.58 -29.40 24.46
C THR A 951 46.35 -30.09 25.08
N VAL A 952 45.24 -30.18 24.35
CA VAL A 952 44.05 -30.95 24.75
C VAL A 952 44.40 -32.41 25.10
N SER A 953 43.56 -33.06 25.92
CA SER A 953 43.80 -34.44 26.35
C SER A 953 43.85 -35.43 25.18
N SER A 954 44.58 -36.54 25.36
CA SER A 954 44.71 -37.58 24.33
C SER A 954 43.36 -38.22 23.97
N GLU A 955 42.44 -38.31 24.92
CA GLU A 955 41.05 -38.77 24.74
C GLU A 955 40.23 -37.83 23.84
N VAL A 956 40.43 -36.52 23.95
CA VAL A 956 39.79 -35.54 23.07
C VAL A 956 40.36 -35.63 21.65
N ILE A 957 41.68 -35.79 21.50
CA ILE A 957 42.33 -35.94 20.18
C ILE A 957 41.90 -37.24 19.48
N SER A 958 41.76 -38.35 20.22
CA SER A 958 41.25 -39.61 19.65
C SER A 958 39.79 -39.50 19.25
N SER A 959 38.95 -38.84 20.07
CA SER A 959 37.54 -38.60 19.76
C SER A 959 37.36 -37.71 18.52
N MET A 960 38.16 -36.65 18.37
CA MET A 960 38.19 -35.82 17.16
C MET A 960 38.60 -36.63 15.92
N ARG A 961 39.57 -37.55 16.06
CA ARG A 961 40.01 -38.43 14.96
C ARG A 961 38.89 -39.37 14.50
N ILE A 962 38.13 -39.95 15.44
CA ILE A 962 37.00 -40.85 15.15
C ILE A 962 35.90 -40.09 14.40
N MET A 963 35.49 -38.91 14.88
CA MET A 963 34.48 -38.09 14.20
C MET A 963 34.93 -37.64 12.80
N MET A 964 36.22 -37.35 12.60
CA MET A 964 36.76 -37.04 11.26
C MET A 964 36.69 -38.23 10.29
N THR A 965 36.88 -39.46 10.78
CA THR A 965 36.72 -40.68 9.95
C THR A 965 35.27 -41.00 9.65
N GLU A 966 34.32 -40.58 10.49
CA GLU A 966 32.89 -40.72 10.25
C GLU A 966 32.37 -39.64 9.27
N ASP A 967 32.84 -38.39 9.39
CA ASP A 967 32.45 -37.26 8.51
C ASP A 967 33.07 -37.31 7.11
N SER A 968 34.20 -37.99 6.92
CA SER A 968 34.85 -38.15 5.60
C SER A 968 34.06 -39.01 4.61
N ASN A 969 33.01 -39.69 5.07
CA ASN A 969 32.03 -40.38 4.20
C ASN A 969 31.00 -39.42 3.57
N ASN A 970 30.95 -38.15 3.97
CA ASN A 970 30.14 -37.10 3.34
C ASN A 970 31.01 -36.22 2.42
N ALA A 971 30.83 -36.32 1.10
CA ALA A 971 31.70 -35.71 0.08
C ALA A 971 31.75 -34.17 0.03
N VAL A 972 31.07 -33.45 0.93
CA VAL A 972 30.93 -31.97 0.93
C VAL A 972 32.00 -31.25 1.76
N SER A 973 32.59 -31.91 2.76
CA SER A 973 33.49 -31.26 3.75
C SER A 973 34.92 -31.79 3.68
N SER A 974 35.57 -31.67 2.51
CA SER A 974 36.97 -32.11 2.35
C SER A 974 38.01 -30.98 2.49
N SER A 975 37.62 -29.71 2.47
CA SER A 975 38.55 -28.58 2.66
C SER A 975 38.52 -28.07 4.10
N PHE A 976 39.67 -28.15 4.78
CA PHE A 976 39.85 -27.56 6.11
C PHE A 976 40.27 -26.08 6.05
N LEU A 977 40.63 -25.56 4.86
CA LEU A 977 40.97 -24.16 4.61
C LEU A 977 39.72 -23.36 4.24
N LEU A 978 39.73 -22.07 4.54
CA LEU A 978 38.67 -21.14 4.15
C LEU A 978 38.94 -20.59 2.74
N ASP A 979 37.88 -20.40 1.96
CA ASP A 979 37.92 -19.77 0.64
C ASP A 979 37.63 -18.25 0.74
N ASP A 980 38.30 -17.44 -0.07
CA ASP A 980 38.03 -16.00 -0.19
C ASP A 980 36.93 -15.75 -1.23
N ASP A 981 35.70 -15.51 -0.76
CA ASP A 981 34.56 -15.20 -1.64
C ASP A 981 34.68 -13.77 -2.20
N SER A 982 35.12 -13.67 -3.46
CA SER A 982 35.26 -12.42 -4.19
C SER A 982 33.99 -12.00 -4.94
N SER A 983 32.85 -12.64 -4.69
CA SER A 983 31.56 -12.24 -5.25
C SER A 983 31.11 -10.86 -4.75
N ILE A 984 30.11 -10.26 -5.38
CA ILE A 984 29.60 -8.93 -5.01
C ILE A 984 28.52 -9.11 -3.93
N PRO A 985 28.63 -8.46 -2.76
CA PRO A 985 27.83 -8.81 -1.58
C PRO A 985 26.51 -8.03 -1.49
N PHE A 986 26.04 -7.43 -2.59
CA PHE A 986 24.82 -6.65 -2.66
C PHE A 986 24.18 -6.75 -4.04
N SER A 987 22.85 -6.61 -4.08
CA SER A 987 22.09 -6.46 -5.31
C SER A 987 21.72 -4.99 -5.57
N VAL A 988 21.32 -4.70 -6.81
CA VAL A 988 20.79 -3.38 -7.22
C VAL A 988 19.57 -2.96 -6.37
N ASP A 989 18.76 -3.93 -5.94
CA ASP A 989 17.60 -3.66 -5.07
C ASP A 989 18.01 -3.29 -3.64
N ASP A 990 19.13 -3.81 -3.13
CA ASP A 990 19.64 -3.48 -1.80
C ASP A 990 20.18 -2.04 -1.74
N ILE A 991 20.77 -1.55 -2.83
CA ILE A 991 21.16 -0.14 -3.00
C ILE A 991 19.91 0.75 -2.95
N SER A 992 18.82 0.32 -3.59
CA SER A 992 17.58 1.13 -3.67
C SER A 992 16.84 1.27 -2.33
N LYS A 993 16.92 0.24 -1.48
CA LYS A 993 16.27 0.21 -0.16
C LYS A 993 17.07 0.95 0.92
N SER A 994 18.38 1.03 0.76
CA SER A 994 19.29 1.61 1.76
C SER A 994 19.56 3.10 1.56
N MET A 995 19.34 3.65 0.36
CA MET A 995 19.54 5.07 0.08
C MET A 995 18.31 5.93 0.39
N THR A 996 18.52 7.05 1.09
CA THR A 996 17.49 8.04 1.44
C THR A 996 16.81 8.68 0.21
N GLU A 997 15.65 9.31 0.41
CA GLU A 997 14.95 10.05 -0.66
C GLU A 997 15.79 11.26 -1.10
N ILE A 998 16.11 11.32 -2.41
CA ILE A 998 16.88 12.43 -2.99
C ILE A 998 15.90 13.36 -3.70
N GLU A 999 15.63 14.51 -3.11
CA GLU A 999 14.93 15.60 -3.80
C GLU A 999 15.88 16.24 -4.82
N VAL A 1000 15.65 15.99 -6.11
CA VAL A 1000 16.53 16.42 -7.22
C VAL A 1000 16.56 17.96 -7.43
N THR A 1001 15.79 18.72 -6.64
CA THR A 1001 15.54 20.16 -6.81
C THR A 1001 16.67 21.07 -6.31
N ASP A 1002 17.50 20.66 -5.34
CA ASP A 1002 18.52 21.50 -4.69
C ASP A 1002 19.96 21.09 -5.04
N VAL A 1003 20.38 21.25 -6.29
CA VAL A 1003 21.78 21.03 -6.69
C VAL A 1003 22.32 22.25 -7.43
N ASP A 1004 23.42 22.82 -6.93
CA ASP A 1004 24.10 23.94 -7.55
C ASP A 1004 24.72 23.53 -8.90
N MET A 1005 24.32 24.24 -9.95
CA MET A 1005 24.68 23.89 -11.33
C MET A 1005 26.10 24.37 -11.69
N PRO A 1006 26.92 23.52 -12.37
CA PRO A 1006 28.27 23.89 -12.82
C PRO A 1006 28.29 25.12 -13.75
N PRO A 1007 29.36 25.94 -13.73
CA PRO A 1007 29.45 27.18 -14.52
C PRO A 1007 29.24 26.97 -16.04
N LEU A 1008 29.84 25.91 -16.59
CA LEU A 1008 29.74 25.53 -18.02
C LEU A 1008 28.30 25.26 -18.48
N ILE A 1009 27.43 24.80 -17.57
CA ILE A 1009 26.02 24.52 -17.83
C ILE A 1009 25.15 25.75 -17.53
N ARG A 1010 25.56 26.57 -16.56
CA ARG A 1010 24.87 27.81 -16.14
C ARG A 1010 24.86 28.87 -17.24
N GLU A 1011 25.96 28.99 -17.99
CA GLU A 1011 26.14 30.03 -19.00
C GLU A 1011 25.46 29.73 -20.35
N ASN A 1012 24.95 28.51 -20.55
CA ASN A 1012 24.39 28.09 -21.83
C ASN A 1012 22.86 28.05 -21.84
N SER A 1013 22.26 28.75 -22.81
CA SER A 1013 20.81 28.84 -23.02
C SER A 1013 20.09 27.49 -23.17
N GLY A 1014 20.78 26.44 -23.65
CA GLY A 1014 20.24 25.09 -23.81
C GLY A 1014 19.94 24.34 -22.50
N PHE A 1015 20.41 24.86 -21.36
CA PHE A 1015 20.25 24.25 -20.04
C PHE A 1015 19.44 25.09 -19.06
N THR A 1016 18.65 26.05 -19.57
CA THR A 1016 17.74 26.89 -18.78
C THR A 1016 16.72 26.07 -17.97
N PHE A 1017 16.32 24.88 -18.44
CA PHE A 1017 15.47 23.94 -17.69
C PHE A 1017 16.11 23.40 -16.40
N LEU A 1018 17.44 23.55 -16.23
CA LEU A 1018 18.17 23.18 -15.03
C LEU A 1018 18.17 24.27 -13.96
N HIS A 1019 17.88 25.52 -14.33
CA HIS A 1019 17.82 26.67 -13.42
C HIS A 1019 16.48 26.69 -12.68
N GLN A 1020 16.51 26.81 -11.34
CA GLN A 1020 15.29 27.00 -10.55
C GLN A 1020 14.60 28.31 -10.98
N ARG A 1021 13.28 28.25 -11.28
CA ARG A 1021 12.43 29.42 -11.04
C ARG A 1021 12.25 29.51 -9.53
N LYS A 1022 12.80 30.56 -8.91
CA LYS A 1022 12.34 31.00 -7.60
C LYS A 1022 10.97 31.65 -7.83
N ASP A 1023 9.91 30.89 -7.59
CA ASP A 1023 8.59 31.42 -7.26
C ASP A 1023 8.22 30.95 -5.86
#